data_AF-A0A351WMH4-F1
#
_entry.id   AF-A0A351WMH4-F1
#
_cell.length_a   1.000
_cell.length_b   1.000
_cell.length_c   1.000
_cell.angle_alpha   90.00
_cell.angle_beta   90.00
_cell.angle_gamma   90.00
#
_symmetry.space_group_name_H-M   'P 1'
#
loop_
_entity.id
_entity.type
_entity.pdbx_description
1 polymer ?
#
loop_
_entity_poly.entity_id
_entity_poly.type
_entity_poly.pdbx_seq_one_letter_code
_entity_poly.pdbx_strand_id
1 'polypeptide(L)'
;MPNILRGAPGKCNPMFLHAQRDGLFLDYAPYFCFDGGLLSIRGLTRMSGRLSKLLKGEFDYSIRQRGDGYFREQRVRIEKSDKNLLEAWVKGSKRYDILLTLKEEGGDRVLYADCSCPYFEDIGLCKHVWATLLQADAEGILQPPDDGKSLFLDSPFMDGDRLDSRFEPSLSPIAAGKTFLKPLPPPPPPSDWKVAMKEVEEKTRYAPPPSFSASANAVVRVGCEARFEISLDEYSYAGELSIRPLCRIRRQSGDWGKWKALKLGNTSAGMDKEDYLLAAALIGESISNRYGYGYNNAYVLHKSFGERLIPRLCATGHLYARKKDREFGPLAWDDRGPWSFELEMTADAEKKEYRLRGRLVRGDEQCPLSAPLAFLSSGWIIWPDRISLVNDPASHAWVAVFQKRETLSMPEREGRDFVSSLLATQRVPRLKLPPEFEFAEVRATPKPQLAIRSSANRGYQSYDVLTAQWSFDYDGCIVDAMDESPVVHDVRNRKLYVRDREAEKTAGELFFSLGGRTSSYYAAYSTREDNCEIKASLLPRLVAGLVAAGWEVKAKGKLYRKSGAFDVQVQSGIDWFDLQVRCDFDGKTASLPALLEALRKKESWVKLDDGSLGILPEEWLQKYGLVAAMGTVEGDAVRFKSHQAGLLDAWLAAQPEARIDEVFARVKQQWMQFDSIQAEEAPSDFIGTLRPYQKIGLGWLEFLRQFGFGGCLADDMGLGKTVQVLALLEKRRALRAAGSAEIRRPSLVVAPRSLVFNWQREAANFAPQLRVLDHTGTTRMRDTSALDGYDLILTTYGTLRKDIGLLKEYPFDYLVLDESQAIKNAGALTAKAVRLLQGQYRLALSGTPIENHLGELWSLFEFLNPGLLGVSAVFGEKWTKDPDAEARALLAKALRPFILRRTKAQVAPDLPARQEETLYCELPPTQRKLYDELKEHYRQSLMTKIDQDGLNRSKIHVLEALLRLRQAACHPGLLDAKQKNAASAKLETLLPQIQEVVEEGHKALVFSQFTSFLSIVRAQLDEQKIVYEYLDGRTRHRQQVVDRFQSDKKCPLFLISLKAGGLGLNLTAAEYVFLLDPWWNPAVEAQAIDRAHRIGQANKVFAYRLIAKDTIEEKVLALQETKRDLANALINQDNALLRNLTRDDLAFLLG
;
A
#
# COMPACT_ATOMS: atom_id res chain seq x y z
N MET A 1 -33.39 -22.32 50.01
CA MET A 1 -33.11 -23.63 50.63
C MET A 1 -31.76 -24.15 50.14
N PRO A 2 -31.05 -25.02 50.89
CA PRO A 2 -29.62 -25.30 50.66
C PRO A 2 -29.32 -26.70 50.08
N ASN A 3 -28.02 -27.02 50.00
CA ASN A 3 -27.40 -28.35 49.85
C ASN A 3 -27.36 -28.95 48.41
N ILE A 4 -26.32 -29.70 48.00
CA ILE A 4 -25.15 -30.25 48.74
C ILE A 4 -23.90 -30.34 47.82
N LEU A 5 -22.71 -29.99 48.35
CA LEU A 5 -21.32 -30.50 48.12
C LEU A 5 -20.80 -30.89 46.69
N ARG A 6 -19.51 -30.85 46.31
CA ARG A 6 -18.22 -30.28 46.82
C ARG A 6 -17.17 -30.41 45.70
N GLY A 7 -16.11 -29.59 45.71
CA GLY A 7 -14.79 -29.95 45.16
C GLY A 7 -14.36 -29.30 43.84
N ALA A 8 -13.11 -28.81 43.85
CA ALA A 8 -12.30 -28.39 42.70
C ALA A 8 -10.95 -29.16 42.79
N PRO A 9 -9.93 -29.01 41.90
CA PRO A 9 -9.79 -28.11 40.74
C PRO A 9 -9.24 -28.78 39.44
N GLY A 10 -9.16 -28.06 38.30
CA GLY A 10 -8.45 -28.57 37.11
C GLY A 10 -8.50 -27.70 35.84
N LYS A 11 -7.46 -26.91 35.62
CA LYS A 11 -7.06 -26.06 34.46
C LYS A 11 -7.54 -26.41 33.02
N CYS A 12 -7.50 -25.33 32.19
CA CYS A 12 -7.35 -25.26 30.72
C CYS A 12 -8.62 -25.24 29.82
N ASN A 13 -8.80 -24.12 29.09
CA ASN A 13 -9.67 -23.99 27.91
C ASN A 13 -9.09 -24.78 26.71
N PRO A 14 -9.94 -25.13 25.73
CA PRO A 14 -9.77 -24.50 24.42
C PRO A 14 -11.04 -23.77 23.89
N MET A 15 -10.98 -23.36 22.63
CA MET A 15 -11.83 -22.37 21.96
C MET A 15 -13.29 -22.78 21.65
N PHE A 16 -14.15 -21.75 21.62
CA PHE A 16 -15.33 -21.52 20.75
C PHE A 16 -16.18 -22.70 20.23
N LEU A 17 -17.49 -22.61 20.47
CA LEU A 17 -18.53 -23.18 19.60
C LEU A 17 -19.75 -22.23 19.50
N HIS A 18 -20.68 -22.56 18.61
CA HIS A 18 -21.67 -21.65 17.98
C HIS A 18 -22.96 -21.34 18.77
N ALA A 19 -23.76 -20.44 18.17
CA ALA A 19 -25.24 -20.37 18.22
C ALA A 19 -25.86 -19.64 19.43
N GLN A 20 -27.04 -18.96 19.34
CA GLN A 20 -27.89 -18.55 18.21
C GLN A 20 -28.95 -17.52 18.72
N ARG A 21 -29.93 -17.17 17.87
CA ARG A 21 -31.31 -16.68 18.17
C ARG A 21 -31.55 -15.18 18.30
N ASP A 22 -32.71 -14.63 17.90
CA ASP A 22 -33.75 -15.10 16.92
C ASP A 22 -34.69 -13.92 16.56
N GLY A 23 -35.41 -14.04 15.44
CA GLY A 23 -36.63 -13.27 15.13
C GLY A 23 -36.46 -12.10 14.13
N LEU A 24 -37.43 -11.82 13.23
CA LEU A 24 -38.72 -12.47 12.97
C LEU A 24 -39.12 -12.34 11.47
N PHE A 25 -40.02 -13.22 11.01
CA PHE A 25 -40.48 -13.36 9.62
C PHE A 25 -41.64 -12.42 9.25
N LEU A 26 -41.85 -12.21 7.94
CA LEU A 26 -43.17 -12.40 7.28
C LEU A 26 -43.02 -12.51 5.74
N ASP A 27 -43.92 -13.26 5.10
CA ASP A 27 -43.84 -13.71 3.71
C ASP A 27 -44.72 -12.91 2.73
N TYR A 28 -44.50 -13.06 1.41
CA TYR A 28 -45.43 -13.75 0.47
C TYR A 28 -45.16 -13.48 -1.03
N ALA A 29 -45.38 -14.51 -1.84
CA ALA A 29 -45.71 -14.48 -3.27
C ALA A 29 -47.14 -15.10 -3.42
N PRO A 30 -47.65 -15.64 -4.55
CA PRO A 30 -47.14 -15.72 -5.94
C PRO A 30 -48.23 -15.51 -7.05
N TYR A 31 -47.90 -15.91 -8.28
CA TYR A 31 -48.77 -16.25 -9.43
C TYR A 31 -49.21 -15.19 -10.47
N PHE A 32 -49.24 -15.66 -11.72
CA PHE A 32 -49.75 -15.06 -12.95
C PHE A 32 -50.69 -16.07 -13.62
N CYS A 33 -51.70 -15.61 -14.37
CA CYS A 33 -52.49 -16.41 -15.32
C CYS A 33 -53.07 -15.50 -16.42
N PHE A 34 -52.99 -15.92 -17.69
CA PHE A 34 -54.15 -16.17 -18.57
C PHE A 34 -53.72 -16.75 -19.93
N ASP A 35 -54.68 -17.32 -20.65
CA ASP A 35 -54.50 -18.15 -21.86
C ASP A 35 -54.38 -17.39 -23.19
N GLY A 36 -53.90 -18.12 -24.21
CA GLY A 36 -54.54 -18.11 -25.53
C GLY A 36 -53.80 -17.41 -26.68
N GLY A 37 -53.31 -18.19 -27.65
CA GLY A 37 -52.87 -17.68 -28.96
C GLY A 37 -51.67 -18.43 -29.57
N LEU A 38 -51.90 -19.17 -30.66
CA LEU A 38 -50.85 -19.81 -31.45
C LEU A 38 -50.27 -18.84 -32.49
N LEU A 39 -48.94 -18.67 -32.53
CA LEU A 39 -48.15 -18.61 -33.78
C LEU A 39 -46.60 -18.53 -33.57
N SER A 40 -45.89 -19.48 -34.20
CA SER A 40 -44.54 -19.33 -34.82
C SER A 40 -43.23 -19.21 -34.00
N ILE A 41 -42.53 -20.36 -33.88
CA ILE A 41 -41.05 -20.55 -34.03
C ILE A 41 -40.07 -20.14 -32.88
N ARG A 42 -39.10 -21.06 -32.59
CA ARG A 42 -38.06 -21.11 -31.50
C ARG A 42 -38.62 -21.44 -30.09
N GLY A 43 -37.91 -22.13 -29.18
CA GLY A 43 -36.70 -22.97 -29.29
C GLY A 43 -35.88 -23.10 -27.99
N LEU A 44 -35.51 -24.34 -27.56
CA LEU A 44 -34.59 -24.71 -26.44
C LEU A 44 -35.11 -24.35 -25.00
N THR A 45 -34.73 -24.98 -23.86
CA THR A 45 -33.88 -26.16 -23.54
C THR A 45 -34.32 -26.81 -22.21
N ARG A 46 -33.97 -28.10 -21.98
CA ARG A 46 -33.71 -28.71 -20.65
C ARG A 46 -32.49 -29.63 -20.76
N MET A 47 -31.57 -29.65 -19.79
CA MET A 47 -30.45 -30.59 -19.71
C MET A 47 -29.98 -30.79 -18.26
N SER A 48 -29.74 -32.05 -17.87
CA SER A 48 -29.12 -32.46 -16.60
C SER A 48 -27.59 -32.28 -16.60
N GLY A 49 -26.97 -32.44 -15.43
CA GLY A 49 -25.52 -32.42 -15.25
C GLY A 49 -24.80 -33.56 -16.00
N ARG A 50 -23.70 -33.23 -16.67
CA ARG A 50 -22.82 -34.18 -17.38
C ARG A 50 -21.39 -34.01 -16.87
N LEU A 51 -20.69 -35.10 -16.59
CA LEU A 51 -19.31 -35.09 -16.09
C LEU A 51 -18.37 -34.34 -17.04
N SER A 52 -18.43 -34.65 -18.35
CA SER A 52 -17.66 -33.97 -19.41
C SER A 52 -18.08 -32.51 -19.65
N LYS A 53 -19.20 -32.05 -19.08
CA LYS A 53 -19.56 -30.62 -19.08
C LYS A 53 -18.96 -29.88 -17.90
N LEU A 54 -18.94 -30.52 -16.71
CA LEU A 54 -18.35 -29.97 -15.49
C LEU A 54 -16.82 -29.97 -15.56
N LEU A 55 -16.22 -31.16 -15.76
CA LEU A 55 -14.78 -31.38 -15.80
C LEU A 55 -14.12 -30.95 -17.13
N LYS A 56 -14.82 -30.15 -17.96
CA LYS A 56 -14.30 -29.69 -19.26
C LYS A 56 -13.10 -28.74 -19.12
N GLY A 57 -12.99 -28.04 -17.99
CA GLY A 57 -11.87 -27.17 -17.66
C GLY A 57 -10.57 -27.94 -17.45
N GLU A 58 -10.64 -29.06 -16.72
CA GLU A 58 -9.48 -29.83 -16.26
C GLU A 58 -8.71 -30.54 -17.38
N PHE A 59 -9.33 -30.75 -18.56
CA PHE A 59 -8.68 -31.37 -19.70
C PHE A 59 -8.30 -30.35 -20.78
N ASP A 60 -7.06 -30.44 -21.26
CA ASP A 60 -6.58 -29.70 -22.42
C ASP A 60 -7.43 -29.92 -23.67
N TYR A 61 -7.59 -28.89 -24.50
CA TYR A 61 -8.33 -28.99 -25.75
C TYR A 61 -7.78 -30.09 -26.68
N SER A 62 -6.46 -30.28 -26.74
CA SER A 62 -5.81 -31.32 -27.55
C SER A 62 -6.06 -32.74 -27.04
N ILE A 63 -6.09 -32.91 -25.70
CA ILE A 63 -6.43 -34.17 -25.03
C ILE A 63 -7.91 -34.49 -25.27
N ARG A 64 -8.79 -33.50 -25.11
CA ARG A 64 -10.22 -33.61 -25.40
C ARG A 64 -10.48 -33.97 -26.86
N GLN A 65 -9.90 -33.24 -27.82
CA GLN A 65 -10.07 -33.51 -29.25
C GLN A 65 -9.63 -34.93 -29.65
N ARG A 66 -8.58 -35.47 -29.02
CA ARG A 66 -8.13 -36.86 -29.23
C ARG A 66 -9.06 -37.89 -28.57
N GLY A 67 -9.53 -37.63 -27.34
CA GLY A 67 -10.48 -38.50 -26.64
C GLY A 67 -11.88 -38.51 -27.28
N ASP A 68 -12.34 -37.36 -27.75
CA ASP A 68 -13.51 -37.19 -28.61
C ASP A 68 -13.45 -38.11 -29.84
N GLY A 69 -12.28 -38.18 -30.50
CA GLY A 69 -12.06 -39.12 -31.61
C GLY A 69 -12.22 -40.57 -31.17
N TYR A 70 -11.59 -40.95 -30.06
CA TYR A 70 -11.66 -42.32 -29.53
C TYR A 70 -13.09 -42.72 -29.10
N PHE A 71 -13.87 -41.78 -28.56
CA PHE A 71 -15.29 -41.95 -28.23
C PHE A 71 -16.15 -42.08 -29.50
N ARG A 72 -15.99 -41.20 -30.49
CA ARG A 72 -16.71 -41.27 -31.78
C ARG A 72 -16.40 -42.56 -32.56
N GLU A 73 -15.17 -43.06 -32.46
CA GLU A 73 -14.74 -44.35 -33.02
C GLU A 73 -15.16 -45.55 -32.14
N GLN A 74 -15.94 -45.34 -31.09
CA GLN A 74 -16.46 -46.36 -30.16
C GLN A 74 -15.37 -47.29 -29.57
N ARG A 75 -14.19 -46.73 -29.30
CA ARG A 75 -13.01 -47.47 -28.79
C ARG A 75 -13.08 -47.80 -27.30
N VAL A 76 -14.08 -47.30 -26.59
CA VAL A 76 -14.32 -47.53 -25.15
C VAL A 76 -15.20 -48.77 -24.96
N ARG A 77 -14.92 -49.57 -23.94
CA ARG A 77 -15.77 -50.67 -23.46
C ARG A 77 -15.80 -50.66 -21.94
N ILE A 78 -16.99 -50.57 -21.37
CA ILE A 78 -17.22 -50.71 -19.93
C ILE A 78 -17.25 -52.21 -19.60
N GLU A 79 -16.55 -52.62 -18.54
CA GLU A 79 -16.58 -54.01 -18.05
C GLU A 79 -17.43 -54.12 -16.77
N LYS A 80 -17.41 -53.10 -15.91
CA LYS A 80 -18.23 -53.04 -14.69
C LYS A 80 -18.49 -51.60 -14.26
N SER A 81 -19.67 -51.36 -13.69
CA SER A 81 -20.05 -50.03 -13.19
C SER A 81 -21.07 -50.12 -12.06
N ASP A 82 -21.02 -49.16 -11.14
CA ASP A 82 -22.07 -48.88 -10.17
C ASP A 82 -22.31 -47.36 -10.06
N LYS A 83 -22.85 -46.87 -8.92
CA LYS A 83 -23.12 -45.44 -8.72
C LYS A 83 -21.87 -44.60 -8.46
N ASN A 84 -20.81 -45.22 -7.93
CA ASN A 84 -19.60 -44.57 -7.47
C ASN A 84 -18.34 -45.14 -8.15
N LEU A 85 -18.44 -46.18 -8.98
CA LEU A 85 -17.32 -46.87 -9.61
C LEU A 85 -17.56 -47.15 -11.10
N LEU A 86 -16.53 -47.01 -11.93
CA LEU A 86 -16.50 -47.42 -13.33
C LEU A 86 -15.17 -48.06 -13.70
N GLU A 87 -15.23 -49.30 -14.16
CA GLU A 87 -14.13 -50.11 -14.69
C GLU A 87 -14.34 -50.27 -16.20
N ALA A 88 -13.40 -49.77 -17.01
CA ALA A 88 -13.51 -49.75 -18.46
C ALA A 88 -12.14 -49.91 -19.13
N TRP A 89 -12.11 -50.29 -20.42
CA TRP A 89 -10.90 -50.25 -21.23
C TRP A 89 -11.10 -49.51 -22.56
N VAL A 90 -9.99 -49.04 -23.11
CA VAL A 90 -9.92 -48.23 -24.33
C VAL A 90 -8.92 -48.84 -25.32
N LYS A 91 -9.35 -49.00 -26.57
CA LYS A 91 -8.54 -49.54 -27.66
C LYS A 91 -7.59 -48.50 -28.27
N GLY A 92 -6.43 -48.32 -27.64
CA GLY A 92 -5.31 -47.54 -28.18
C GLY A 92 -4.44 -48.35 -29.14
N SER A 93 -3.12 -48.15 -29.07
CA SER A 93 -2.10 -49.02 -29.69
C SER A 93 -2.05 -50.42 -29.04
N LYS A 94 -2.40 -50.50 -27.75
CA LYS A 94 -2.75 -51.73 -27.02
C LYS A 94 -4.08 -51.52 -26.28
N ARG A 95 -4.58 -52.54 -25.57
CA ARG A 95 -5.60 -52.35 -24.53
C ARG A 95 -4.99 -51.48 -23.43
N TYR A 96 -5.75 -50.50 -22.98
CA TYR A 96 -5.48 -49.68 -21.80
C TYR A 96 -6.71 -49.71 -20.92
N ASP A 97 -6.52 -49.83 -19.62
CA ASP A 97 -7.56 -49.99 -18.61
C ASP A 97 -7.71 -48.67 -17.85
N ILE A 98 -8.93 -48.37 -17.41
CA ILE A 98 -9.34 -47.11 -16.78
C ILE A 98 -10.21 -47.45 -15.58
N LEU A 99 -9.91 -46.82 -14.45
CA LEU A 99 -10.72 -46.86 -13.24
C LEU A 99 -11.17 -45.44 -12.89
N LEU A 100 -12.47 -45.19 -12.77
CA LEU A 100 -13.01 -43.94 -12.22
C LEU A 100 -13.75 -44.25 -10.91
N THR A 101 -13.42 -43.55 -9.82
CA THR A 101 -14.04 -43.73 -8.50
C THR A 101 -14.51 -42.40 -7.92
N LEU A 102 -15.79 -42.26 -7.63
CA LEU A 102 -16.40 -41.06 -7.05
C LEU A 102 -16.55 -41.22 -5.53
N LYS A 103 -16.00 -40.28 -4.76
CA LYS A 103 -16.14 -40.20 -3.29
C LYS A 103 -16.72 -38.85 -2.86
N GLU A 104 -17.13 -38.77 -1.59
CA GLU A 104 -17.40 -37.52 -0.88
C GLU A 104 -16.30 -37.31 0.17
N GLU A 105 -15.59 -36.17 0.09
CA GLU A 105 -14.52 -35.80 1.03
C GLU A 105 -14.66 -34.30 1.37
N GLY A 106 -14.54 -33.92 2.65
CA GLY A 106 -14.68 -32.54 3.13
C GLY A 106 -16.08 -31.90 3.03
N GLY A 107 -16.98 -32.45 2.21
CA GLY A 107 -18.32 -31.91 1.92
C GLY A 107 -18.60 -31.79 0.42
N ASP A 108 -17.56 -31.80 -0.41
CA ASP A 108 -17.62 -31.82 -1.88
C ASP A 108 -17.44 -33.25 -2.43
N ARG A 109 -17.57 -33.43 -3.74
CA ARG A 109 -17.32 -34.70 -4.43
C ARG A 109 -16.00 -34.68 -5.19
N VAL A 110 -15.24 -35.77 -5.05
CA VAL A 110 -13.97 -35.98 -5.74
C VAL A 110 -14.08 -37.22 -6.62
N LEU A 111 -13.83 -37.04 -7.92
CA LEU A 111 -13.71 -38.12 -8.89
C LEU A 111 -12.23 -38.45 -9.07
N TYR A 112 -11.81 -39.60 -8.55
CA TYR A 112 -10.48 -40.17 -8.78
C TYR A 112 -10.46 -40.85 -10.14
N ALA A 113 -9.46 -40.54 -10.97
CA ALA A 113 -9.19 -41.25 -12.20
C ALA A 113 -7.86 -42.02 -12.12
N ASP A 114 -7.79 -43.17 -12.80
CA ASP A 114 -6.58 -43.94 -13.06
C ASP A 114 -6.62 -44.52 -14.50
N CYS A 115 -5.47 -44.67 -15.16
CA CYS A 115 -5.37 -45.30 -16.47
C CYS A 115 -3.99 -45.94 -16.73
N SER A 116 -3.96 -47.19 -17.18
CA SER A 116 -2.73 -47.98 -17.43
C SER A 116 -1.91 -47.58 -18.68
N CYS A 117 -1.95 -46.31 -19.08
CA CYS A 117 -1.20 -45.78 -20.23
C CYS A 117 -0.04 -44.87 -19.80
N PRO A 118 1.16 -44.93 -20.42
CA PRO A 118 2.33 -44.16 -19.97
C PRO A 118 2.11 -42.65 -19.86
N TYR A 119 1.32 -42.07 -20.77
CA TYR A 119 0.97 -40.64 -20.72
C TYR A 119 0.17 -40.25 -19.46
N PHE A 120 -0.48 -41.21 -18.80
CA PHE A 120 -1.13 -41.00 -17.51
C PHE A 120 -0.11 -41.07 -16.36
N GLU A 121 0.88 -41.97 -16.44
CA GLU A 121 1.99 -42.05 -15.47
C GLU A 121 2.86 -40.77 -15.45
N ASP A 122 2.97 -40.05 -16.58
CA ASP A 122 3.74 -38.80 -16.67
C ASP A 122 2.92 -37.52 -16.28
N ILE A 123 1.61 -37.49 -16.59
CA ILE A 123 0.82 -36.23 -16.66
C ILE A 123 -0.56 -36.31 -15.94
N GLY A 124 -1.01 -37.49 -15.49
CA GLY A 124 -2.22 -37.68 -14.68
C GLY A 124 -3.57 -37.46 -15.37
N LEU A 125 -3.66 -36.72 -16.48
CA LEU A 125 -4.92 -36.56 -17.24
C LEU A 125 -4.73 -36.91 -18.72
N CYS A 126 -5.42 -37.95 -19.19
CA CYS A 126 -5.16 -38.54 -20.51
C CYS A 126 -6.41 -38.65 -21.40
N LYS A 127 -6.17 -38.79 -22.72
CA LYS A 127 -7.23 -38.91 -23.75
C LYS A 127 -8.14 -40.14 -23.56
N HIS A 128 -7.68 -41.17 -22.86
CA HIS A 128 -8.48 -42.36 -22.59
C HIS A 128 -9.48 -42.10 -21.45
N VAL A 129 -9.05 -41.43 -20.37
CA VAL A 129 -9.94 -40.95 -19.30
C VAL A 129 -11.03 -40.04 -19.87
N TRP A 130 -10.68 -39.08 -20.74
CA TRP A 130 -11.68 -38.24 -21.40
C TRP A 130 -12.68 -39.03 -22.26
N ALA A 131 -12.21 -40.02 -23.04
CA ALA A 131 -13.09 -40.89 -23.82
C ALA A 131 -14.03 -41.72 -22.92
N THR A 132 -13.54 -42.21 -21.77
CA THR A 132 -14.35 -42.94 -20.78
C THR A 132 -15.37 -42.03 -20.08
N LEU A 133 -15.03 -40.77 -19.77
CA LEU A 133 -15.98 -39.77 -19.25
C LEU A 133 -17.11 -39.47 -20.24
N LEU A 134 -16.79 -39.35 -21.54
CA LEU A 134 -17.81 -39.20 -22.58
C LEU A 134 -18.70 -40.44 -22.72
N GLN A 135 -18.13 -41.65 -22.54
CA GLN A 135 -18.90 -42.90 -22.54
C GLN A 135 -19.83 -42.98 -21.32
N ALA A 136 -19.36 -42.61 -20.12
CA ALA A 136 -20.16 -42.54 -18.91
C ALA A 136 -21.35 -41.57 -19.06
N ASP A 137 -21.12 -40.36 -19.60
CA ASP A 137 -22.18 -39.39 -19.91
C ASP A 137 -23.16 -39.85 -21.00
N ALA A 138 -22.71 -40.71 -21.92
CA ALA A 138 -23.56 -41.25 -22.99
C ALA A 138 -24.45 -42.40 -22.51
N GLU A 139 -23.96 -43.22 -21.58
CA GLU A 139 -24.71 -44.33 -20.97
C GLU A 139 -25.44 -43.93 -19.67
N GLY A 140 -25.20 -42.72 -19.14
CA GLY A 140 -25.84 -42.21 -17.93
C GLY A 140 -25.29 -42.82 -16.63
N ILE A 141 -24.01 -43.18 -16.62
CA ILE A 141 -23.30 -43.84 -15.52
C ILE A 141 -22.47 -42.81 -14.74
N LEU A 142 -22.21 -43.02 -13.45
CA LEU A 142 -21.44 -42.11 -12.58
C LEU A 142 -21.99 -40.67 -12.50
N GLN A 143 -23.31 -40.48 -12.63
CA GLN A 143 -23.91 -39.13 -12.72
C GLN A 143 -23.65 -38.24 -11.48
N PRO A 144 -23.36 -36.94 -11.67
CA PRO A 144 -23.30 -35.99 -10.58
C PRO A 144 -24.72 -35.72 -10.02
N PRO A 145 -24.86 -35.48 -8.70
CA PRO A 145 -26.15 -35.11 -8.11
C PRO A 145 -26.52 -33.66 -8.44
N ASP A 146 -27.83 -33.38 -8.55
CA ASP A 146 -28.37 -32.01 -8.71
C ASP A 146 -28.37 -31.19 -7.38
N ASP A 147 -27.54 -31.55 -6.39
CA ASP A 147 -27.53 -30.94 -5.05
C ASP A 147 -26.64 -29.69 -4.90
N GLY A 148 -26.00 -29.26 -6.00
CA GLY A 148 -25.27 -27.99 -6.08
C GLY A 148 -23.85 -27.98 -5.50
N LYS A 149 -23.33 -29.13 -5.05
CA LYS A 149 -21.93 -29.28 -4.59
C LYS A 149 -20.92 -29.16 -5.73
N SER A 150 -19.66 -28.90 -5.39
CA SER A 150 -18.57 -28.91 -6.36
C SER A 150 -18.14 -30.35 -6.68
N LEU A 151 -17.75 -30.57 -7.94
CA LEU A 151 -17.14 -31.82 -8.40
C LEU A 151 -15.70 -31.52 -8.82
N PHE A 152 -14.74 -32.08 -8.10
CA PHE A 152 -13.32 -32.01 -8.42
C PHE A 152 -12.84 -33.31 -9.06
N LEU A 153 -11.77 -33.22 -9.84
CA LEU A 153 -11.10 -34.35 -10.46
C LEU A 153 -9.71 -34.49 -9.83
N ASP A 154 -9.41 -35.68 -9.32
CA ASP A 154 -8.14 -35.98 -8.68
C ASP A 154 -7.45 -37.17 -9.39
N SER A 155 -6.12 -37.15 -9.37
CA SER A 155 -5.23 -38.09 -10.04
C SER A 155 -4.04 -38.32 -9.11
N PRO A 156 -3.97 -39.46 -8.38
CA PRO A 156 -3.06 -39.63 -7.26
C PRO A 156 -1.58 -39.78 -7.70
N PHE A 157 -0.92 -38.65 -7.89
CA PHE A 157 0.53 -38.50 -7.90
C PHE A 157 0.92 -37.47 -6.84
N MET A 158 1.05 -37.92 -5.58
CA MET A 158 1.81 -37.28 -4.48
C MET A 158 1.72 -38.06 -3.15
N ASP A 159 1.63 -39.39 -3.15
CA ASP A 159 2.07 -40.22 -2.00
C ASP A 159 2.34 -41.69 -2.42
N GLY A 160 3.09 -42.42 -1.59
CA GLY A 160 3.82 -43.63 -2.01
C GLY A 160 3.05 -44.96 -2.14
N ASP A 161 1.74 -45.00 -1.88
CA ASP A 161 0.97 -46.25 -1.85
C ASP A 161 0.24 -46.55 -3.18
N ARG A 162 0.78 -47.50 -3.95
CA ARG A 162 0.07 -48.08 -5.11
C ARG A 162 -1.06 -49.02 -4.65
N LEU A 163 -2.21 -48.93 -5.33
CA LEU A 163 -3.35 -49.84 -5.18
C LEU A 163 -3.11 -51.17 -5.95
N ASP A 164 -1.93 -51.77 -5.78
CA ASP A 164 -1.35 -52.90 -6.55
C ASP A 164 -2.04 -54.27 -6.31
N SER A 165 -3.34 -54.29 -5.99
CA SER A 165 -4.05 -55.46 -5.43
C SER A 165 -5.49 -55.69 -5.93
N ARG A 166 -5.89 -55.12 -7.08
CA ARG A 166 -7.24 -55.34 -7.67
C ARG A 166 -7.29 -55.84 -9.11
N PHE A 167 -6.18 -55.87 -9.85
CA PHE A 167 -6.14 -56.39 -11.22
C PHE A 167 -5.70 -57.86 -11.29
N GLU A 168 -6.43 -58.76 -10.61
CA GLU A 168 -6.35 -60.19 -10.92
C GLU A 168 -7.17 -60.51 -12.20
N PRO A 169 -6.59 -61.18 -13.21
CA PRO A 169 -7.27 -61.45 -14.48
C PRO A 169 -8.24 -62.63 -14.35
N SER A 170 -9.47 -62.35 -13.92
CA SER A 170 -10.57 -63.34 -13.87
C SER A 170 -11.03 -63.75 -15.28
N LEU A 171 -10.30 -64.69 -15.90
CA LEU A 171 -10.69 -65.32 -17.15
C LEU A 171 -12.05 -66.03 -16.99
N SER A 172 -13.08 -65.49 -17.65
CA SER A 172 -14.43 -66.10 -17.72
C SER A 172 -15.04 -65.83 -19.10
N PRO A 173 -15.39 -66.87 -19.88
CA PRO A 173 -15.88 -66.70 -21.24
C PRO A 173 -17.36 -66.31 -21.27
N ILE A 174 -17.67 -65.04 -21.54
CA ILE A 174 -19.05 -64.57 -21.76
C ILE A 174 -19.44 -64.71 -23.23
N ALA A 175 -20.68 -65.12 -23.46
CA ALA A 175 -21.18 -65.62 -24.75
C ALA A 175 -21.30 -64.56 -25.85
N ALA A 176 -21.34 -65.04 -27.10
CA ALA A 176 -21.48 -64.21 -28.29
C ALA A 176 -22.87 -63.57 -28.41
N GLY A 177 -22.93 -62.30 -28.81
CA GLY A 177 -24.12 -61.72 -29.44
C GLY A 177 -24.38 -60.23 -29.19
N LYS A 178 -23.90 -59.36 -30.11
CA LYS A 178 -24.72 -58.36 -30.85
C LYS A 178 -23.88 -57.50 -31.81
N THR A 179 -24.08 -57.79 -33.10
CA THR A 179 -23.99 -56.89 -34.29
C THR A 179 -23.12 -55.63 -34.24
N PHE A 180 -22.11 -55.59 -35.12
CA PHE A 180 -21.51 -54.34 -35.62
C PHE A 180 -22.50 -53.54 -36.47
N LEU A 181 -22.41 -52.20 -36.44
CA LEU A 181 -22.96 -51.31 -37.47
C LEU A 181 -21.87 -50.98 -38.51
N LYS A 182 -22.29 -50.78 -39.78
CA LYS A 182 -21.36 -50.50 -40.89
C LYS A 182 -20.75 -49.09 -40.79
N PRO A 183 -19.49 -48.89 -41.22
CA PRO A 183 -18.94 -47.55 -41.42
C PRO A 183 -19.60 -46.84 -42.61
N LEU A 184 -19.70 -45.52 -42.53
CA LEU A 184 -20.02 -44.64 -43.66
C LEU A 184 -18.78 -44.45 -44.56
N PRO A 185 -18.97 -44.16 -45.87
CA PRO A 185 -17.84 -43.88 -46.76
C PRO A 185 -17.13 -42.56 -46.38
N PRO A 186 -15.81 -42.45 -46.59
CA PRO A 186 -15.08 -41.23 -46.33
C PRO A 186 -15.47 -40.12 -47.33
N PRO A 187 -15.39 -38.83 -46.93
CA PRO A 187 -15.52 -37.72 -47.87
C PRO A 187 -14.38 -37.73 -48.91
N PRO A 188 -14.55 -37.09 -50.08
CA PRO A 188 -13.50 -36.98 -51.09
C PRO A 188 -12.27 -36.26 -50.52
N PRO A 189 -11.05 -36.59 -50.99
CA PRO A 189 -9.83 -35.93 -50.53
C PRO A 189 -9.88 -34.42 -50.81
N PRO A 190 -9.39 -33.58 -49.88
CA PRO A 190 -9.31 -32.13 -50.10
C PRO A 190 -8.41 -31.80 -51.29
N SER A 191 -8.75 -30.74 -52.04
CA SER A 191 -7.91 -30.23 -53.13
C SER A 191 -6.52 -29.85 -52.62
N ASP A 192 -5.48 -30.05 -53.44
CA ASP A 192 -4.08 -30.03 -52.99
C ASP A 192 -3.67 -28.71 -52.31
N TRP A 193 -4.23 -27.58 -52.76
CA TRP A 193 -4.04 -26.29 -52.12
C TRP A 193 -4.53 -26.27 -50.66
N LYS A 194 -5.64 -26.94 -50.34
CA LYS A 194 -6.19 -27.03 -48.96
C LYS A 194 -5.29 -27.87 -48.05
N VAL A 195 -4.58 -28.86 -48.61
CA VAL A 195 -3.55 -29.62 -47.89
C VAL A 195 -2.32 -28.72 -47.65
N ALA A 196 -1.87 -27.99 -48.67
CA ALA A 196 -0.74 -27.07 -48.55
C ALA A 196 -0.97 -25.94 -47.52
N MET A 197 -2.17 -25.34 -47.50
CA MET A 197 -2.53 -24.31 -46.51
C MET A 197 -2.48 -24.87 -45.08
N LYS A 198 -2.99 -26.08 -44.85
CA LYS A 198 -2.94 -26.75 -43.54
C LYS A 198 -1.51 -27.10 -43.11
N GLU A 199 -0.64 -27.46 -44.05
CA GLU A 199 0.80 -27.63 -43.77
C GLU A 199 1.49 -26.32 -43.33
N VAL A 200 1.05 -25.16 -43.83
CA VAL A 200 1.57 -23.84 -43.38
C VAL A 200 1.04 -23.52 -41.97
N GLU A 201 -0.26 -23.72 -41.73
CA GLU A 201 -0.88 -23.53 -40.40
C GLU A 201 -0.24 -24.40 -39.30
N GLU A 202 0.17 -25.64 -39.62
CA GLU A 202 0.77 -26.55 -38.63
C GLU A 202 2.24 -26.20 -38.36
N LYS A 203 3.01 -25.80 -39.38
CA LYS A 203 4.44 -25.42 -39.22
C LYS A 203 4.65 -24.07 -38.55
N THR A 204 3.65 -23.17 -38.56
CA THR A 204 3.73 -21.84 -37.93
C THR A 204 3.51 -21.85 -36.40
N ARG A 205 3.46 -23.03 -35.75
CA ARG A 205 3.02 -23.18 -34.35
C ARG A 205 4.05 -23.75 -33.35
N TYR A 206 5.28 -24.11 -33.76
CA TYR A 206 6.24 -24.80 -32.87
C TYR A 206 7.70 -24.37 -33.04
N ALA A 207 8.37 -24.09 -31.92
CA ALA A 207 9.84 -24.06 -31.76
C ALA A 207 10.22 -24.29 -30.27
N PRO A 208 10.75 -25.47 -29.89
CA PRO A 208 11.17 -25.77 -28.51
C PRO A 208 12.72 -25.72 -28.32
N PRO A 209 13.24 -25.43 -27.12
CA PRO A 209 14.67 -25.37 -26.86
C PRO A 209 15.32 -26.76 -26.66
N PRO A 210 16.52 -27.03 -27.22
CA PRO A 210 17.32 -28.23 -26.95
C PRO A 210 18.18 -28.09 -25.68
N SER A 211 18.89 -29.15 -25.27
CA SER A 211 19.58 -29.20 -23.96
C SER A 211 20.82 -30.13 -23.93
N PHE A 212 21.63 -30.03 -22.85
CA PHE A 212 22.73 -30.93 -22.41
C PHE A 212 24.18 -30.74 -22.99
N SER A 213 25.20 -30.60 -22.11
CA SER A 213 26.64 -30.15 -22.30
C SER A 213 27.85 -31.14 -22.49
N ALA A 214 28.62 -31.59 -21.48
CA ALA A 214 30.06 -31.90 -21.67
C ALA A 214 30.81 -32.92 -20.76
N SER A 215 31.99 -33.36 -21.24
CA SER A 215 33.17 -33.78 -20.42
C SER A 215 34.51 -33.37 -21.09
N ALA A 216 35.66 -33.57 -20.42
CA ALA A 216 36.96 -33.03 -20.84
C ALA A 216 38.18 -33.90 -20.49
N ASN A 217 39.23 -33.77 -21.31
CA ASN A 217 40.64 -34.01 -20.98
C ASN A 217 41.53 -33.31 -22.02
N ALA A 218 42.76 -32.92 -21.67
CA ALA A 218 43.55 -31.94 -22.43
C ALA A 218 45.00 -32.37 -22.74
N VAL A 219 45.53 -31.92 -23.88
CA VAL A 219 46.97 -31.92 -24.23
C VAL A 219 47.27 -30.67 -25.06
N VAL A 220 48.39 -29.99 -24.79
CA VAL A 220 48.83 -28.77 -25.49
C VAL A 220 49.78 -29.12 -26.63
N ARG A 221 49.60 -28.54 -27.82
CA ARG A 221 50.54 -28.55 -28.96
C ARG A 221 50.41 -27.27 -29.77
N VAL A 222 51.53 -26.74 -30.27
CA VAL A 222 51.62 -25.47 -31.00
C VAL A 222 51.34 -25.66 -32.50
N GLY A 223 50.69 -24.68 -33.13
CA GLY A 223 50.35 -24.68 -34.56
C GLY A 223 48.93 -25.16 -34.81
N CYS A 224 47.97 -24.22 -34.71
CA CYS A 224 46.54 -24.49 -34.66
C CYS A 224 45.81 -23.70 -35.76
N GLU A 225 45.21 -24.41 -36.71
CA GLU A 225 44.40 -23.82 -37.79
C GLU A 225 42.92 -23.86 -37.40
N ALA A 226 42.20 -22.74 -37.54
CA ALA A 226 40.79 -22.60 -37.23
C ALA A 226 39.90 -22.83 -38.46
N ARG A 227 38.64 -23.20 -38.22
CA ARG A 227 37.57 -23.20 -39.24
C ARG A 227 36.21 -23.13 -38.57
N PHE A 228 35.21 -22.55 -39.23
CA PHE A 228 33.84 -22.44 -38.74
C PHE A 228 32.90 -23.20 -39.69
N GLU A 229 32.05 -24.08 -39.16
CA GLU A 229 31.17 -24.96 -39.94
C GLU A 229 29.67 -24.73 -39.63
N ILE A 230 28.87 -24.51 -40.68
CA ILE A 230 27.40 -24.46 -40.63
C ILE A 230 26.86 -25.84 -41.07
N SER A 231 26.26 -26.60 -40.15
CA SER A 231 26.05 -28.05 -40.29
C SER A 231 24.62 -28.44 -40.74
N LEU A 232 24.28 -28.19 -42.01
CA LEU A 232 22.91 -28.11 -42.56
C LEU A 232 22.02 -29.38 -42.47
N ASP A 233 22.50 -30.49 -41.92
CA ASP A 233 21.72 -31.73 -41.73
C ASP A 233 21.13 -31.85 -40.32
N GLU A 234 21.74 -31.21 -39.31
CA GLU A 234 21.22 -31.16 -37.93
C GLU A 234 19.95 -30.28 -37.80
N TYR A 235 19.51 -29.67 -38.91
CA TYR A 235 18.60 -28.53 -38.98
C TYR A 235 17.11 -28.91 -39.03
N SER A 236 16.75 -30.19 -38.90
CA SER A 236 15.40 -30.68 -39.20
C SER A 236 14.28 -30.28 -38.21
N TYR A 237 14.59 -29.65 -37.08
CA TYR A 237 13.62 -29.36 -36.00
C TYR A 237 13.65 -27.95 -35.36
N ALA A 238 14.63 -27.08 -35.67
CA ALA A 238 14.75 -25.75 -35.02
C ALA A 238 14.87 -24.57 -36.02
N GLY A 239 15.59 -24.76 -37.13
CA GLY A 239 15.72 -23.77 -38.19
C GLY A 239 16.61 -22.54 -37.89
N GLU A 240 17.16 -22.41 -36.68
CA GLU A 240 18.07 -21.32 -36.32
C GLU A 240 19.49 -21.49 -36.90
N LEU A 241 20.32 -20.44 -36.85
CA LEU A 241 21.68 -20.46 -37.40
C LEU A 241 22.67 -20.97 -36.35
N SER A 242 23.26 -22.15 -36.59
CA SER A 242 24.26 -22.75 -35.72
C SER A 242 25.65 -22.82 -36.37
N ILE A 243 26.68 -22.39 -35.64
CA ILE A 243 28.09 -22.44 -36.05
C ILE A 243 28.89 -23.32 -35.09
N ARG A 244 29.57 -24.33 -35.65
CA ARG A 244 30.53 -25.17 -34.95
C ARG A 244 31.96 -24.67 -35.24
N PRO A 245 32.65 -24.03 -34.28
CA PRO A 245 34.08 -23.75 -34.42
C PRO A 245 34.87 -25.07 -34.31
N LEU A 246 35.75 -25.27 -35.29
CA LEU A 246 36.64 -26.41 -35.45
C LEU A 246 38.09 -25.94 -35.43
N CYS A 247 38.99 -26.83 -35.06
CA CYS A 247 40.42 -26.63 -35.24
C CYS A 247 41.12 -27.92 -35.67
N ARG A 248 42.25 -27.79 -36.35
CA ARG A 248 43.22 -28.87 -36.56
C ARG A 248 44.62 -28.42 -36.16
N ILE A 249 45.37 -29.36 -35.57
CA ILE A 249 46.73 -29.10 -35.08
C ILE A 249 47.72 -29.87 -35.96
N ARG A 250 48.86 -29.25 -36.26
CA ARG A 250 49.92 -29.88 -37.04
C ARG A 250 50.61 -30.98 -36.23
N ARG A 251 50.82 -32.14 -36.85
CA ARG A 251 51.53 -33.28 -36.26
C ARG A 251 53.04 -33.04 -36.29
N GLN A 252 53.78 -33.76 -35.46
CA GLN A 252 55.25 -33.75 -35.47
C GLN A 252 55.85 -34.30 -36.78
N SER A 253 55.07 -35.02 -37.60
CA SER A 253 55.42 -35.42 -38.97
C SER A 253 55.29 -34.30 -40.01
N GLY A 254 54.74 -33.14 -39.65
CA GLY A 254 54.44 -32.04 -40.57
C GLY A 254 53.04 -32.10 -41.20
N ASP A 255 52.30 -33.20 -41.05
CA ASP A 255 50.93 -33.35 -41.56
C ASP A 255 49.89 -32.64 -40.69
N TRP A 256 48.76 -32.26 -41.27
CA TRP A 256 47.61 -31.78 -40.50
C TRP A 256 46.82 -32.92 -39.84
N GLY A 257 46.36 -32.71 -38.61
CA GLY A 257 45.38 -33.59 -37.96
C GLY A 257 43.99 -33.51 -38.62
N LYS A 258 43.12 -34.49 -38.30
CA LYS A 258 41.67 -34.36 -38.57
C LYS A 258 41.12 -33.15 -37.79
N TRP A 259 40.16 -32.45 -38.39
CA TRP A 259 39.36 -31.43 -37.70
C TRP A 259 38.71 -31.99 -36.44
N LYS A 260 38.67 -31.18 -35.38
CA LYS A 260 38.01 -31.46 -34.10
C LYS A 260 37.30 -30.19 -33.63
N ALA A 261 36.30 -30.33 -32.76
CA ALA A 261 35.66 -29.17 -32.12
C ALA A 261 36.68 -28.33 -31.33
N LEU A 262 36.67 -27.02 -31.57
CA LEU A 262 37.52 -26.07 -30.84
C LEU A 262 37.04 -25.93 -29.40
N LYS A 263 37.99 -25.96 -28.46
CA LYS A 263 37.80 -25.57 -27.06
C LYS A 263 38.82 -24.47 -26.74
N LEU A 264 38.36 -23.35 -26.20
CA LEU A 264 39.24 -22.26 -25.75
C LEU A 264 39.96 -22.65 -24.45
N GLY A 265 41.19 -22.15 -24.31
CA GLY A 265 42.19 -22.64 -23.36
C GLY A 265 43.52 -22.86 -24.08
N ASN A 266 44.43 -23.64 -23.52
CA ASN A 266 45.79 -23.81 -24.05
C ASN A 266 45.87 -24.35 -25.50
N THR A 267 44.76 -24.83 -26.06
CA THR A 267 44.60 -25.25 -27.47
C THR A 267 44.55 -24.12 -28.50
N SER A 268 44.41 -22.85 -28.08
CA SER A 268 44.45 -21.69 -28.99
C SER A 268 45.86 -21.06 -29.17
N ALA A 269 46.90 -21.67 -28.59
CA ALA A 269 48.27 -21.17 -28.70
C ALA A 269 48.81 -21.26 -30.14
N GLY A 270 48.85 -20.13 -30.83
CA GLY A 270 49.24 -20.03 -32.24
C GLY A 270 48.08 -20.21 -33.24
N MET A 271 46.85 -19.87 -32.82
CA MET A 271 45.73 -19.55 -33.72
C MET A 271 45.85 -18.08 -34.19
N ASP A 272 45.24 -17.72 -35.33
CA ASP A 272 45.14 -16.31 -35.72
C ASP A 272 44.34 -15.47 -34.71
N LYS A 273 44.67 -14.18 -34.63
CA LYS A 273 44.07 -13.25 -33.66
C LYS A 273 42.60 -12.96 -33.95
N GLU A 274 42.19 -12.83 -35.21
CA GLU A 274 40.80 -12.57 -35.57
C GLU A 274 39.96 -13.85 -35.42
N ASP A 275 40.46 -15.01 -35.88
CA ASP A 275 39.82 -16.31 -35.64
C ASP A 275 39.61 -16.58 -34.14
N TYR A 276 40.63 -16.28 -33.30
CA TYR A 276 40.52 -16.42 -31.85
C TYR A 276 39.46 -15.50 -31.24
N LEU A 277 39.39 -14.24 -31.69
CA LEU A 277 38.38 -13.28 -31.22
C LEU A 277 36.96 -13.67 -31.67
N LEU A 278 36.79 -14.18 -32.89
CA LEU A 278 35.49 -14.66 -33.39
C LEU A 278 35.06 -15.96 -32.68
N ALA A 279 35.99 -16.87 -32.39
CA ALA A 279 35.72 -18.04 -31.55
C ALA A 279 35.36 -17.66 -30.10
N ALA A 280 36.02 -16.66 -29.52
CA ALA A 280 35.68 -16.13 -28.20
C ALA A 280 34.31 -15.43 -28.19
N ALA A 281 33.95 -14.72 -29.27
CA ALA A 281 32.64 -14.10 -29.42
C ALA A 281 31.50 -15.13 -29.47
N LEU A 282 31.66 -16.22 -30.24
CA LEU A 282 30.71 -17.35 -30.27
C LEU A 282 30.50 -17.98 -28.89
N ILE A 283 31.58 -18.16 -28.13
CA ILE A 283 31.54 -18.78 -26.80
C ILE A 283 30.96 -17.82 -25.74
N GLY A 284 31.13 -16.50 -25.90
CA GLY A 284 30.60 -15.48 -24.99
C GLY A 284 29.09 -15.26 -25.06
N GLU A 285 28.43 -15.56 -26.19
CA GLU A 285 26.97 -15.39 -26.34
C GLU A 285 26.16 -16.42 -25.52
N SER A 286 26.77 -17.57 -25.17
CA SER A 286 26.11 -18.75 -24.57
C SER A 286 25.72 -18.58 -23.07
N ILE A 287 25.03 -17.49 -22.72
CA ILE A 287 24.60 -17.17 -21.34
C ILE A 287 23.31 -17.90 -20.92
N SER A 288 22.53 -18.42 -21.87
CA SER A 288 21.21 -19.03 -21.63
C SER A 288 21.21 -20.49 -21.19
N ASN A 289 22.36 -21.17 -21.16
CA ASN A 289 22.42 -22.63 -20.98
C ASN A 289 22.66 -23.06 -19.52
N ARG A 290 21.58 -23.20 -18.74
CA ARG A 290 21.62 -23.73 -17.35
C ARG A 290 20.97 -25.13 -17.31
N TYR A 291 21.79 -26.15 -17.05
CA TYR A 291 21.53 -27.60 -16.83
C TYR A 291 21.76 -28.62 -17.99
N GLY A 292 22.45 -29.74 -17.65
CA GLY A 292 22.95 -30.83 -18.53
C GLY A 292 24.44 -30.72 -18.91
N TYR A 293 25.20 -31.67 -19.50
CA TYR A 293 25.00 -33.08 -19.98
C TYR A 293 25.98 -33.54 -21.15
N GLY A 294 25.66 -33.54 -22.48
CA GLY A 294 26.62 -34.01 -23.53
C GLY A 294 26.43 -33.70 -25.05
N TYR A 295 27.36 -32.96 -25.69
CA TYR A 295 28.37 -33.37 -26.72
C TYR A 295 28.67 -32.50 -28.00
N ASN A 296 27.79 -31.65 -28.55
CA ASN A 296 27.92 -31.28 -29.99
C ASN A 296 28.62 -29.93 -30.39
N ASN A 297 29.03 -29.11 -29.41
CA ASN A 297 29.96 -27.97 -29.59
C ASN A 297 29.62 -26.91 -30.67
N ALA A 298 28.35 -26.76 -31.03
CA ALA A 298 27.83 -25.75 -31.95
C ALA A 298 27.08 -24.64 -31.19
N TYR A 299 27.24 -23.39 -31.62
CA TYR A 299 26.68 -22.19 -31.00
C TYR A 299 25.56 -21.65 -31.88
N VAL A 300 24.37 -21.47 -31.31
CA VAL A 300 23.22 -20.88 -32.01
C VAL A 300 23.29 -19.36 -31.86
N LEU A 301 23.31 -18.65 -33.00
CA LEU A 301 23.46 -17.21 -33.07
C LEU A 301 22.10 -16.51 -33.00
N HIS A 302 21.94 -15.54 -32.10
CA HIS A 302 20.80 -14.62 -32.17
C HIS A 302 20.95 -13.69 -33.38
N LYS A 303 19.87 -13.41 -34.12
CA LYS A 303 19.90 -12.67 -35.41
C LYS A 303 20.73 -11.39 -35.35
N SER A 304 20.47 -10.52 -34.36
CA SER A 304 21.13 -9.23 -34.20
C SER A 304 22.63 -9.29 -33.82
N PHE A 305 23.12 -10.45 -33.36
CA PHE A 305 24.55 -10.70 -33.14
C PHE A 305 25.18 -11.35 -34.37
N GLY A 306 24.49 -12.33 -34.97
CA GLY A 306 24.87 -12.94 -36.24
C GLY A 306 25.08 -11.91 -37.35
N GLU A 307 24.20 -10.91 -37.49
CA GLU A 307 24.32 -9.82 -38.47
C GLU A 307 25.63 -9.01 -38.35
N ARG A 308 26.30 -9.05 -37.19
CA ARG A 308 27.60 -8.39 -36.94
C ARG A 308 28.78 -9.36 -37.02
N LEU A 309 28.54 -10.65 -36.75
CA LEU A 309 29.57 -11.69 -36.66
C LEU A 309 29.80 -12.40 -37.99
N ILE A 310 28.74 -12.72 -38.74
CA ILE A 310 28.80 -13.41 -40.03
C ILE A 310 29.68 -12.68 -41.06
N PRO A 311 29.56 -11.35 -41.27
CA PRO A 311 30.43 -10.64 -42.21
C PRO A 311 31.92 -10.78 -41.88
N ARG A 312 32.29 -10.83 -40.59
CA ARG A 312 33.67 -11.04 -40.14
C ARG A 312 34.14 -12.49 -40.32
N LEU A 313 33.28 -13.46 -40.03
CA LEU A 313 33.55 -14.89 -40.28
C LEU A 313 33.70 -15.22 -41.78
N CYS A 314 32.96 -14.54 -42.65
CA CYS A 314 33.17 -14.58 -44.09
C CYS A 314 34.53 -13.95 -44.48
N ALA A 315 34.88 -12.80 -43.87
CA ALA A 315 36.10 -12.07 -44.19
C ALA A 315 37.42 -12.80 -43.82
N THR A 316 37.41 -13.77 -42.89
CA THR A 316 38.59 -14.61 -42.63
C THR A 316 38.79 -15.71 -43.69
N GLY A 317 37.80 -15.98 -44.54
CA GLY A 317 37.83 -17.12 -45.47
C GLY A 317 37.74 -18.49 -44.78
N HIS A 318 37.40 -18.53 -43.49
CA HIS A 318 37.36 -19.75 -42.69
C HIS A 318 35.93 -20.25 -42.39
N LEU A 319 34.88 -19.63 -42.93
CA LEU A 319 33.48 -20.06 -42.79
C LEU A 319 33.04 -20.96 -43.95
N TYR A 320 32.51 -22.14 -43.64
CA TYR A 320 32.03 -23.15 -44.60
C TYR A 320 30.66 -23.68 -44.19
N ALA A 321 29.82 -24.02 -45.17
CA ALA A 321 28.63 -24.86 -44.94
C ALA A 321 28.91 -26.32 -45.29
N ARG A 322 28.21 -27.23 -44.61
CA ARG A 322 28.25 -28.67 -44.87
C ARG A 322 26.83 -29.20 -45.02
N LYS A 323 26.62 -30.08 -46.00
CA LYS A 323 25.36 -30.80 -46.23
C LYS A 323 25.67 -32.23 -46.64
N LYS A 324 25.32 -33.18 -45.79
CA LYS A 324 25.79 -34.57 -45.75
C LYS A 324 27.32 -34.62 -45.76
N ASP A 325 27.90 -35.38 -46.67
CA ASP A 325 29.34 -35.46 -46.87
C ASP A 325 29.86 -34.50 -47.96
N ARG A 326 29.07 -33.46 -48.31
CA ARG A 326 29.50 -32.37 -49.19
C ARG A 326 29.75 -31.09 -48.40
N GLU A 327 30.82 -30.42 -48.82
CA GLU A 327 31.35 -29.18 -48.26
C GLU A 327 31.15 -28.04 -49.27
N PHE A 328 30.83 -26.85 -48.76
CA PHE A 328 30.48 -25.66 -49.55
C PHE A 328 31.16 -24.44 -48.92
N GLY A 329 31.93 -23.70 -49.71
CA GLY A 329 32.67 -22.52 -49.26
C GLY A 329 34.12 -22.47 -49.75
N PRO A 330 34.92 -21.51 -49.25
CA PRO A 330 34.57 -20.57 -48.18
C PRO A 330 33.42 -19.63 -48.58
N LEU A 331 32.54 -19.31 -47.63
CA LEU A 331 31.33 -18.54 -47.88
C LEU A 331 31.61 -17.03 -47.82
N ALA A 332 31.30 -16.32 -48.90
CA ALA A 332 31.28 -14.86 -48.93
C ALA A 332 30.04 -14.28 -48.21
N TRP A 333 30.12 -13.02 -47.79
CA TRP A 333 28.96 -12.26 -47.31
C TRP A 333 28.30 -11.52 -48.48
N ASP A 334 26.99 -11.64 -48.63
CA ASP A 334 26.22 -10.94 -49.67
C ASP A 334 25.73 -9.58 -49.14
N ASP A 335 26.61 -8.57 -49.23
CA ASP A 335 26.41 -7.21 -48.70
C ASP A 335 25.35 -6.38 -49.44
N ARG A 336 24.90 -6.84 -50.62
CA ARG A 336 23.88 -6.24 -51.50
C ARG A 336 22.46 -6.15 -50.92
N GLY A 337 22.31 -6.33 -49.61
CA GLY A 337 21.05 -6.21 -48.88
C GLY A 337 20.18 -7.48 -48.87
N PRO A 338 19.16 -7.52 -48.00
CA PRO A 338 18.30 -8.68 -47.81
C PRO A 338 17.38 -8.95 -49.01
N TRP A 339 17.08 -10.23 -49.22
CA TRP A 339 16.06 -10.66 -50.16
C TRP A 339 14.66 -10.49 -49.58
N SER A 340 13.65 -10.39 -50.43
CA SER A 340 12.24 -10.48 -50.03
C SER A 340 11.59 -11.69 -50.70
N PHE A 341 10.73 -12.40 -49.99
CA PHE A 341 9.94 -13.49 -50.55
C PHE A 341 8.60 -12.95 -51.04
N GLU A 342 8.22 -13.30 -52.27
CA GLU A 342 6.98 -12.88 -52.91
C GLU A 342 6.20 -14.09 -53.43
N LEU A 343 4.91 -14.09 -53.16
CA LEU A 343 3.93 -15.05 -53.66
C LEU A 343 3.17 -14.41 -54.84
N GLU A 344 3.49 -14.86 -56.05
CA GLU A 344 2.89 -14.37 -57.29
C GLU A 344 1.81 -15.34 -57.78
N MET A 345 0.57 -14.86 -57.90
CA MET A 345 -0.55 -15.60 -58.50
C MET A 345 -0.77 -15.15 -59.94
N THR A 346 -0.85 -16.11 -60.85
CA THR A 346 -1.04 -15.90 -62.30
C THR A 346 -2.21 -16.73 -62.81
N ALA A 347 -2.97 -16.20 -63.78
CA ALA A 347 -4.04 -16.93 -64.43
C ALA A 347 -3.50 -17.75 -65.61
N ASP A 348 -3.90 -19.03 -65.70
CA ASP A 348 -3.74 -19.86 -66.89
C ASP A 348 -5.10 -19.92 -67.62
N ALA A 349 -5.23 -19.09 -68.65
CA ALA A 349 -6.45 -18.96 -69.45
C ALA A 349 -6.74 -20.19 -70.34
N GLU A 350 -5.73 -21.02 -70.65
CA GLU A 350 -5.92 -22.26 -71.43
C GLU A 350 -6.52 -23.36 -70.55
N LYS A 351 -6.14 -23.42 -69.27
CA LYS A 351 -6.56 -24.48 -68.33
C LYS A 351 -7.69 -24.08 -67.39
N LYS A 352 -8.03 -22.79 -67.30
CA LYS A 352 -8.99 -22.22 -66.32
C LYS A 352 -8.57 -22.52 -64.88
N GLU A 353 -7.30 -22.23 -64.61
CA GLU A 353 -6.68 -22.40 -63.29
C GLU A 353 -5.88 -21.15 -62.90
N TYR A 354 -5.84 -20.83 -61.61
CA TYR A 354 -4.83 -19.93 -61.06
C TYR A 354 -3.62 -20.73 -60.59
N ARG A 355 -2.42 -20.19 -60.85
CA ARG A 355 -1.12 -20.73 -60.40
C ARG A 355 -0.45 -19.77 -59.44
N LEU A 356 -0.21 -20.22 -58.20
CA LEU A 356 0.58 -19.52 -57.21
C LEU A 356 2.02 -20.05 -57.21
N ARG A 357 3.00 -19.13 -57.21
CA ARG A 357 4.45 -19.44 -57.17
C ARG A 357 5.16 -18.55 -56.14
N GLY A 358 6.07 -19.13 -55.38
CA GLY A 358 6.99 -18.39 -54.50
C GLY A 358 8.31 -18.07 -55.22
N ARG A 359 8.78 -16.82 -55.09
CA ARG A 359 10.08 -16.36 -55.62
C ARG A 359 10.86 -15.60 -54.54
N LEU A 360 12.18 -15.54 -54.68
CA LEU A 360 12.97 -14.49 -54.04
C LEU A 360 13.15 -13.31 -55.01
N VAL A 361 13.01 -12.09 -54.49
CA VAL A 361 13.14 -10.83 -55.24
C VAL A 361 14.02 -9.86 -54.45
N ARG A 362 14.95 -9.17 -55.13
CA ARG A 362 15.78 -8.10 -54.57
C ARG A 362 16.08 -7.05 -55.64
N GLY A 363 15.36 -5.93 -55.62
CA GLY A 363 15.29 -5.05 -56.79
C GLY A 363 14.76 -5.83 -57.98
N ASP A 364 15.45 -5.72 -59.12
CA ASP A 364 15.12 -6.50 -60.33
C ASP A 364 15.71 -7.94 -60.33
N GLU A 365 16.56 -8.28 -59.35
CA GLU A 365 17.15 -9.63 -59.21
C GLU A 365 16.08 -10.62 -58.73
N GLN A 366 15.73 -11.61 -59.54
CA GLN A 366 14.80 -12.70 -59.18
C GLN A 366 15.53 -14.05 -59.10
N CYS A 367 15.22 -14.85 -58.08
CA CYS A 367 15.86 -16.15 -57.87
C CYS A 367 14.84 -17.25 -57.49
N PRO A 368 14.91 -18.47 -58.08
CA PRO A 368 14.06 -19.59 -57.68
C PRO A 368 14.48 -20.17 -56.32
N LEU A 369 13.50 -20.69 -55.57
CA LEU A 369 13.70 -21.22 -54.21
C LEU A 369 14.59 -22.47 -54.15
N SER A 370 14.92 -23.07 -55.30
CA SER A 370 15.81 -24.22 -55.44
C SER A 370 17.30 -23.87 -55.52
N ALA A 371 17.66 -22.59 -55.68
CA ALA A 371 19.07 -22.18 -55.79
C ALA A 371 19.84 -22.14 -54.44
N PRO A 372 19.24 -21.73 -53.30
CA PRO A 372 19.90 -21.82 -51.99
C PRO A 372 20.04 -23.25 -51.46
N LEU A 373 21.11 -23.51 -50.70
CA LEU A 373 21.31 -24.75 -49.95
C LEU A 373 20.33 -24.90 -48.79
N ALA A 374 19.99 -23.80 -48.11
CA ALA A 374 19.08 -23.79 -46.96
C ALA A 374 18.46 -22.40 -46.73
N PHE A 375 17.28 -22.41 -46.10
CA PHE A 375 16.60 -21.24 -45.55
C PHE A 375 16.39 -21.46 -44.06
N LEU A 376 16.68 -20.45 -43.24
CA LEU A 376 16.63 -20.52 -41.78
C LEU A 376 15.45 -19.70 -41.24
N SER A 377 14.81 -20.19 -40.18
CA SER A 377 13.67 -19.53 -39.52
C SER A 377 14.09 -18.20 -38.88
N SER A 378 15.37 -18.07 -38.51
CA SER A 378 15.98 -16.82 -38.03
C SER A 378 16.31 -15.80 -39.13
N GLY A 379 15.87 -16.03 -40.39
CA GLY A 379 15.95 -15.05 -41.47
C GLY A 379 17.23 -15.08 -42.32
N TRP A 380 17.93 -16.21 -42.38
CA TRP A 380 19.17 -16.39 -43.17
C TRP A 380 18.97 -17.30 -44.38
N ILE A 381 19.72 -17.05 -45.44
CA ILE A 381 19.79 -17.85 -46.66
C ILE A 381 21.24 -18.31 -46.87
N ILE A 382 21.43 -19.63 -46.97
CA ILE A 382 22.74 -20.24 -47.22
C ILE A 382 22.83 -20.65 -48.69
N TRP A 383 23.83 -20.17 -49.41
CA TRP A 383 24.10 -20.48 -50.81
C TRP A 383 25.34 -21.38 -50.94
N PRO A 384 25.67 -21.95 -52.11
CA PRO A 384 26.88 -22.76 -52.31
C PRO A 384 28.20 -22.00 -52.08
N ASP A 385 28.16 -20.68 -52.26
CA ASP A 385 29.31 -19.76 -52.34
C ASP A 385 29.23 -18.60 -51.33
N ARG A 386 28.06 -18.34 -50.73
CA ARG A 386 27.80 -17.14 -49.92
C ARG A 386 26.68 -17.32 -48.91
N ILE A 387 26.50 -16.33 -48.03
CA ILE A 387 25.40 -16.24 -47.05
C ILE A 387 24.75 -14.85 -47.13
N SER A 388 23.41 -14.81 -47.07
CA SER A 388 22.61 -13.58 -47.15
C SER A 388 21.41 -13.61 -46.18
N LEU A 389 20.66 -12.51 -46.10
CA LEU A 389 19.46 -12.36 -45.27
C LEU A 389 18.17 -12.39 -46.10
N VAL A 390 17.04 -12.68 -45.43
CA VAL A 390 15.68 -12.39 -45.91
C VAL A 390 14.99 -11.41 -44.96
N ASN A 391 14.22 -10.46 -45.52
CA ASN A 391 13.51 -9.41 -44.77
C ASN A 391 12.43 -9.97 -43.83
N ASP A 392 11.71 -11.00 -44.26
CA ASP A 392 10.61 -11.60 -43.52
C ASP A 392 10.97 -13.02 -43.02
N PRO A 393 11.12 -13.24 -41.70
CA PRO A 393 11.28 -14.57 -41.12
C PRO A 393 10.06 -15.47 -41.28
N ALA A 394 8.83 -14.91 -41.32
CA ALA A 394 7.60 -15.69 -41.39
C ALA A 394 7.42 -16.42 -42.73
N SER A 395 7.98 -15.85 -43.80
CA SER A 395 8.14 -16.50 -45.10
C SER A 395 8.79 -17.87 -45.03
N HIS A 396 9.55 -18.24 -43.97
CA HIS A 396 10.15 -19.55 -43.84
C HIS A 396 9.15 -20.71 -44.00
N ALA A 397 7.96 -20.61 -43.39
CA ALA A 397 6.93 -21.66 -43.50
C ALA A 397 6.40 -21.80 -44.95
N TRP A 398 6.26 -20.68 -45.65
CA TRP A 398 5.85 -20.62 -47.05
C TRP A 398 6.93 -21.16 -47.99
N VAL A 399 8.18 -20.72 -47.81
CA VAL A 399 9.35 -21.22 -48.56
C VAL A 399 9.50 -22.73 -48.38
N ALA A 400 9.35 -23.26 -47.18
CA ALA A 400 9.43 -24.70 -46.90
C ALA A 400 8.32 -25.56 -47.57
N VAL A 401 7.20 -24.94 -47.99
CA VAL A 401 6.16 -25.59 -48.80
C VAL A 401 6.45 -25.42 -50.29
N PHE A 402 6.78 -24.21 -50.75
CA PHE A 402 7.08 -23.96 -52.16
C PHE A 402 8.39 -24.58 -52.66
N GLN A 403 9.39 -24.81 -51.79
CA GLN A 403 10.58 -25.62 -52.13
C GLN A 403 10.26 -27.08 -52.46
N LYS A 404 9.12 -27.62 -52.01
CA LYS A 404 8.70 -29.01 -52.29
C LYS A 404 7.72 -29.12 -53.45
N ARG A 405 6.94 -28.07 -53.70
CA ARG A 405 5.79 -28.09 -54.63
C ARG A 405 5.98 -27.23 -55.88
N GLU A 406 6.90 -26.25 -55.84
CA GLU A 406 7.22 -25.22 -56.85
C GLU A 406 6.05 -24.32 -57.31
N THR A 407 4.91 -24.89 -57.69
CA THR A 407 3.69 -24.19 -58.11
C THR A 407 2.47 -24.87 -57.49
N LEU A 408 1.59 -24.11 -56.82
CA LEU A 408 0.24 -24.60 -56.49
C LEU A 408 -0.72 -24.19 -57.60
N SER A 409 -1.52 -25.13 -58.12
CA SER A 409 -2.56 -24.86 -59.12
C SER A 409 -3.95 -25.09 -58.52
N MET A 410 -4.93 -24.29 -58.91
CA MET A 410 -6.31 -24.36 -58.41
C MET A 410 -7.32 -23.98 -59.50
N PRO A 411 -8.50 -24.61 -59.57
CA PRO A 411 -9.55 -24.20 -60.51
C PRO A 411 -9.96 -22.74 -60.35
N GLU A 412 -10.21 -22.04 -61.46
CA GLU A 412 -10.64 -20.63 -61.49
C GLU A 412 -11.81 -20.33 -60.52
N ARG A 413 -12.80 -21.23 -60.49
CA ARG A 413 -13.97 -21.20 -59.58
C ARG A 413 -13.62 -21.21 -58.08
N GLU A 414 -12.46 -21.72 -57.69
CA GLU A 414 -11.99 -21.80 -56.29
C GLU A 414 -11.04 -20.64 -55.94
N GLY A 415 -10.68 -19.77 -56.90
CA GLY A 415 -9.73 -18.67 -56.69
C GLY A 415 -10.16 -17.65 -55.63
N ARG A 416 -11.47 -17.36 -55.51
CA ARG A 416 -12.00 -16.47 -54.46
C ARG A 416 -11.87 -17.09 -53.06
N ASP A 417 -12.26 -18.34 -52.91
CA ASP A 417 -12.13 -19.10 -51.65
C ASP A 417 -10.66 -19.27 -51.27
N PHE A 418 -9.78 -19.48 -52.25
CA PHE A 418 -8.34 -19.55 -52.07
C PHE A 418 -7.76 -18.24 -51.55
N VAL A 419 -8.00 -17.11 -52.25
CA VAL A 419 -7.51 -15.78 -51.82
C VAL A 419 -8.06 -15.42 -50.44
N SER A 420 -9.33 -15.72 -50.15
CA SER A 420 -9.90 -15.51 -48.81
C SER A 420 -9.25 -16.38 -47.73
N SER A 421 -8.84 -17.62 -48.05
CA SER A 421 -8.14 -18.51 -47.12
C SER A 421 -6.68 -18.10 -46.92
N LEU A 422 -6.04 -17.64 -47.99
CA LEU A 422 -4.68 -17.11 -48.00
C LEU A 422 -4.55 -15.87 -47.11
N LEU A 423 -5.47 -14.91 -47.27
CA LEU A 423 -5.50 -13.67 -46.47
C LEU A 423 -5.98 -13.87 -45.03
N ALA A 424 -6.71 -14.97 -44.74
CA ALA A 424 -7.05 -15.36 -43.37
C ALA A 424 -5.90 -16.08 -42.63
N THR A 425 -4.84 -16.47 -43.34
CA THR A 425 -3.66 -17.10 -42.73
C THR A 425 -2.79 -16.05 -42.07
N GLN A 426 -2.30 -16.33 -40.86
CA GLN A 426 -1.46 -15.38 -40.14
C GLN A 426 -0.05 -15.32 -40.73
N ARG A 427 0.49 -14.10 -40.85
CA ARG A 427 1.78 -13.79 -41.48
C ARG A 427 1.84 -14.24 -42.94
N VAL A 428 1.02 -13.58 -43.77
CA VAL A 428 1.09 -13.68 -45.23
C VAL A 428 2.28 -12.84 -45.73
N PRO A 429 3.15 -13.38 -46.61
CA PRO A 429 4.23 -12.62 -47.21
C PRO A 429 3.69 -11.69 -48.30
N ARG A 430 4.58 -10.97 -48.99
CA ARG A 430 4.17 -10.08 -50.09
C ARG A 430 3.41 -10.85 -51.16
N LEU A 431 2.19 -10.43 -51.44
CA LEU A 431 1.35 -11.00 -52.49
C LEU A 431 1.34 -10.12 -53.73
N LYS A 432 1.47 -10.76 -54.89
CA LYS A 432 1.23 -10.18 -56.20
C LYS A 432 0.08 -10.94 -56.85
N LEU A 433 -1.10 -10.33 -56.88
CA LEU A 433 -2.35 -10.95 -57.34
C LEU A 433 -2.76 -10.39 -58.72
N PRO A 434 -3.59 -11.12 -59.49
CA PRO A 434 -4.26 -10.59 -60.66
C PRO A 434 -5.18 -9.39 -60.34
N PRO A 435 -5.42 -8.47 -61.29
CA PRO A 435 -6.15 -7.22 -61.04
C PRO A 435 -7.53 -7.36 -60.39
N GLU A 436 -8.27 -8.45 -60.70
CA GLU A 436 -9.58 -8.72 -60.13
C GLU A 436 -9.54 -8.93 -58.59
N PHE A 437 -8.38 -9.28 -58.03
CA PHE A 437 -8.15 -9.54 -56.61
C PHE A 437 -7.32 -8.45 -55.89
N GLU A 438 -7.04 -7.30 -56.53
CA GLU A 438 -6.22 -6.25 -55.89
C GLU A 438 -6.86 -5.61 -54.65
N PHE A 439 -6.02 -5.05 -53.78
CA PHE A 439 -6.37 -4.37 -52.52
C PHE A 439 -5.78 -2.96 -52.54
N ALA A 440 -6.51 -1.97 -52.03
CA ALA A 440 -6.01 -0.60 -51.95
C ALA A 440 -4.99 -0.46 -50.80
N GLU A 441 -3.75 -0.07 -51.10
CA GLU A 441 -2.78 0.32 -50.07
C GLU A 441 -3.25 1.59 -49.36
N VAL A 442 -3.31 1.55 -48.03
CA VAL A 442 -3.67 2.68 -47.18
C VAL A 442 -2.59 2.86 -46.12
N ARG A 443 -2.24 4.12 -45.82
CA ARG A 443 -1.34 4.48 -44.72
C ARG A 443 -2.17 5.22 -43.67
N ALA A 444 -2.23 4.67 -42.47
CA ALA A 444 -3.04 5.19 -41.37
C ALA A 444 -2.22 5.16 -40.07
N THR A 445 -2.37 6.17 -39.22
CA THR A 445 -1.65 6.25 -37.95
C THR A 445 -2.21 5.22 -36.96
N PRO A 446 -1.38 4.34 -36.37
CA PRO A 446 -1.83 3.35 -35.41
C PRO A 446 -2.35 3.99 -34.12
N LYS A 447 -3.48 3.49 -33.61
CA LYS A 447 -3.96 3.79 -32.25
C LYS A 447 -3.50 2.68 -31.30
N PRO A 448 -2.60 2.93 -30.34
CA PRO A 448 -2.16 1.90 -29.40
C PRO A 448 -3.26 1.59 -28.37
N GLN A 449 -3.50 0.29 -28.14
CA GLN A 449 -4.47 -0.23 -27.18
C GLN A 449 -3.80 -1.15 -26.16
N LEU A 450 -4.30 -1.12 -24.91
CA LEU A 450 -3.85 -1.99 -23.83
C LEU A 450 -5.05 -2.61 -23.10
N ALA A 451 -5.20 -3.94 -23.17
CA ALA A 451 -6.26 -4.69 -22.50
C ALA A 451 -5.71 -5.50 -21.32
N ILE A 452 -5.96 -5.02 -20.10
CA ILE A 452 -5.48 -5.58 -18.83
C ILE A 452 -6.38 -6.75 -18.40
N ARG A 453 -5.73 -7.86 -18.01
CA ARG A 453 -6.34 -9.12 -17.59
C ARG A 453 -5.99 -9.39 -16.12
N SER A 454 -6.68 -10.37 -15.51
CA SER A 454 -6.47 -10.74 -14.11
C SER A 454 -5.28 -11.68 -13.98
N SER A 455 -4.51 -11.58 -12.89
CA SER A 455 -3.47 -12.57 -12.62
C SER A 455 -4.07 -13.97 -12.49
N ALA A 456 -3.64 -14.89 -13.37
CA ALA A 456 -3.86 -16.31 -13.17
C ALA A 456 -3.13 -16.77 -11.90
N ASN A 457 -3.64 -17.81 -11.24
CA ASN A 457 -3.20 -18.19 -9.90
C ASN A 457 -1.78 -18.80 -9.93
N ARG A 458 -0.75 -17.99 -9.68
CA ARG A 458 0.67 -18.40 -9.78
C ARG A 458 1.11 -19.21 -8.56
N GLY A 459 1.29 -20.52 -8.75
CA GLY A 459 1.88 -21.40 -7.74
C GLY A 459 3.29 -20.92 -7.32
N TYR A 460 3.48 -20.74 -6.01
CA TYR A 460 4.77 -20.51 -5.34
C TYR A 460 5.69 -19.37 -5.84
N GLN A 461 5.22 -18.43 -6.68
CA GLN A 461 5.96 -17.18 -6.95
C GLN A 461 5.12 -15.99 -7.46
N SER A 462 5.18 -14.88 -6.70
CA SER A 462 4.72 -13.51 -7.03
C SER A 462 3.23 -13.28 -7.35
N TYR A 463 2.52 -12.67 -6.40
CA TYR A 463 1.16 -12.13 -6.55
C TYR A 463 1.10 -10.69 -7.11
N ASP A 464 2.23 -10.00 -7.36
CA ASP A 464 2.31 -8.56 -7.74
C ASP A 464 2.39 -8.32 -9.26
N VAL A 465 1.98 -9.28 -10.10
CA VAL A 465 2.08 -9.15 -11.58
C VAL A 465 0.76 -9.51 -12.27
N LEU A 466 0.28 -8.58 -13.09
CA LEU A 466 -0.88 -8.69 -13.97
C LEU A 466 -0.41 -8.98 -15.40
N THR A 467 -1.22 -9.71 -16.17
CA THR A 467 -1.02 -9.89 -17.61
C THR A 467 -1.87 -8.90 -18.41
N ALA A 468 -1.45 -8.58 -19.62
CA ALA A 468 -2.17 -7.70 -20.52
C ALA A 468 -1.88 -8.03 -22.00
N GLN A 469 -2.75 -7.52 -22.87
CA GLN A 469 -2.59 -7.54 -24.31
C GLN A 469 -2.31 -6.13 -24.82
N TRP A 470 -1.16 -5.92 -25.46
CA TRP A 470 -0.81 -4.70 -26.17
C TRP A 470 -0.97 -4.90 -27.67
N SER A 471 -1.72 -4.02 -28.32
CA SER A 471 -2.07 -4.09 -29.74
C SER A 471 -2.18 -2.70 -30.36
N PHE A 472 -2.30 -2.64 -31.68
CA PHE A 472 -2.50 -1.43 -32.45
C PHE A 472 -3.75 -1.54 -33.32
N ASP A 473 -4.58 -0.51 -33.33
CA ASP A 473 -5.77 -0.40 -34.16
C ASP A 473 -5.51 0.50 -35.38
N TYR A 474 -5.69 -0.08 -36.57
CA TYR A 474 -5.65 0.58 -37.87
C TYR A 474 -7.08 0.64 -38.44
N ASP A 475 -7.80 1.73 -38.15
CA ASP A 475 -9.15 2.03 -38.68
C ASP A 475 -10.17 0.87 -38.50
N GLY A 476 -10.14 0.22 -37.33
CA GLY A 476 -10.98 -0.93 -36.97
C GLY A 476 -10.27 -2.29 -37.06
N CYS A 477 -9.07 -2.36 -37.65
CA CYS A 477 -8.27 -3.57 -37.75
C CYS A 477 -7.21 -3.63 -36.63
N ILE A 478 -7.48 -4.42 -35.59
CA ILE A 478 -6.56 -4.64 -34.46
C ILE A 478 -5.48 -5.67 -34.84
N VAL A 479 -4.21 -5.30 -34.70
CA VAL A 479 -3.04 -6.17 -34.87
C VAL A 479 -2.22 -6.26 -33.58
N ASP A 480 -1.63 -7.42 -33.29
CA ASP A 480 -0.80 -7.62 -32.09
C ASP A 480 0.52 -6.83 -32.19
N ALA A 481 0.98 -6.26 -31.08
CA ALA A 481 2.24 -5.53 -31.02
C ALA A 481 3.46 -6.41 -31.36
N MET A 482 3.37 -7.73 -31.14
CA MET A 482 4.42 -8.72 -31.44
C MET A 482 4.29 -9.34 -32.85
N ASP A 483 3.35 -8.89 -33.69
CA ASP A 483 3.26 -9.36 -35.07
C ASP A 483 4.27 -8.63 -35.97
N GLU A 484 5.12 -9.37 -36.67
CA GLU A 484 6.16 -8.87 -37.57
C GLU A 484 5.64 -8.54 -38.99
N SER A 485 4.43 -8.99 -39.34
CA SER A 485 3.81 -8.73 -40.66
C SER A 485 3.84 -7.24 -41.01
N PRO A 486 4.30 -6.83 -42.22
CA PRO A 486 4.47 -5.42 -42.58
C PRO A 486 3.15 -4.67 -42.83
N VAL A 487 2.06 -5.42 -42.98
CA VAL A 487 0.74 -4.93 -43.41
C VAL A 487 -0.37 -5.58 -42.59
N VAL A 488 -1.53 -4.92 -42.51
CA VAL A 488 -2.77 -5.46 -41.92
C VAL A 488 -3.83 -5.55 -43.02
N HIS A 489 -4.41 -6.73 -43.22
CA HIS A 489 -5.36 -6.99 -44.30
C HIS A 489 -6.81 -6.77 -43.85
N ASP A 490 -7.47 -5.74 -44.41
CA ASP A 490 -8.91 -5.55 -44.28
C ASP A 490 -9.63 -6.25 -45.44
N VAL A 491 -9.88 -7.54 -45.25
CA VAL A 491 -10.59 -8.40 -46.22
C VAL A 491 -12.01 -7.89 -46.48
N ARG A 492 -12.63 -7.18 -45.53
CA ARG A 492 -14.02 -6.70 -45.64
C ARG A 492 -14.15 -5.47 -46.52
N ASN A 493 -13.23 -4.52 -46.39
CA ASN A 493 -13.25 -3.25 -47.15
C ASN A 493 -12.27 -3.22 -48.33
N ARG A 494 -11.58 -4.34 -48.63
CA ARG A 494 -10.51 -4.47 -49.64
C ARG A 494 -9.35 -3.46 -49.46
N LYS A 495 -9.05 -3.08 -48.22
CA LYS A 495 -7.89 -2.24 -47.87
C LYS A 495 -6.72 -3.11 -47.37
N LEU A 496 -5.53 -2.59 -47.53
CA LEU A 496 -4.28 -3.13 -46.99
C LEU A 496 -3.57 -1.98 -46.27
N TYR A 497 -3.56 -2.01 -44.93
CA TYR A 497 -2.93 -0.96 -44.13
C TYR A 497 -1.43 -1.25 -44.00
N VAL A 498 -0.58 -0.36 -44.47
CA VAL A 498 0.87 -0.42 -44.20
C VAL A 498 1.11 0.05 -42.78
N ARG A 499 1.88 -0.74 -42.00
CA ARG A 499 2.13 -0.45 -40.59
C ARG A 499 3.21 0.60 -40.39
N ASP A 500 2.93 1.58 -39.56
CA ASP A 500 3.88 2.61 -39.16
C ASP A 500 4.78 2.08 -38.04
N ARG A 501 5.90 1.46 -38.43
CA ARG A 501 6.83 0.84 -37.49
C ARG A 501 7.60 1.84 -36.63
N GLU A 502 7.66 3.12 -37.01
CA GLU A 502 8.28 4.15 -36.18
C GLU A 502 7.31 4.59 -35.07
N ALA A 503 6.04 4.86 -35.42
CA ALA A 503 5.00 5.15 -34.44
C ALA A 503 4.75 3.99 -33.47
N GLU A 504 4.70 2.74 -33.95
CA GLU A 504 4.59 1.54 -33.09
C GLU A 504 5.76 1.43 -32.11
N LYS A 505 6.99 1.76 -32.55
CA LYS A 505 8.20 1.72 -31.71
C LYS A 505 8.18 2.81 -30.64
N THR A 506 7.85 4.05 -30.99
CA THR A 506 7.75 5.17 -30.02
C THR A 506 6.68 4.92 -28.97
N ALA A 507 5.54 4.31 -29.35
CA ALA A 507 4.55 3.85 -28.40
C ALA A 507 5.13 2.79 -27.43
N GLY A 508 5.87 1.80 -27.95
CA GLY A 508 6.55 0.80 -27.13
C GLY A 508 7.54 1.39 -26.12
N GLU A 509 8.37 2.34 -26.56
CA GLU A 509 9.34 3.03 -25.69
C GLU A 509 8.65 3.74 -24.51
N LEU A 510 7.49 4.37 -24.74
CA LEU A 510 6.66 4.93 -23.66
C LEU A 510 6.16 3.84 -22.70
N PHE A 511 5.58 2.74 -23.22
CA PHE A 511 5.06 1.63 -22.41
C PHE A 511 6.12 1.01 -21.49
N PHE A 512 7.33 0.78 -22.02
CA PHE A 512 8.45 0.26 -21.23
C PHE A 512 8.95 1.29 -20.21
N SER A 513 9.00 2.59 -20.55
CA SER A 513 9.40 3.66 -19.61
C SER A 513 8.47 3.79 -18.39
N LEU A 514 7.17 3.46 -18.58
CA LEU A 514 6.15 3.46 -17.53
C LEU A 514 6.15 2.17 -16.69
N GLY A 515 7.05 1.22 -16.98
CA GLY A 515 7.27 0.00 -16.21
C GLY A 515 6.56 -1.25 -16.73
N GLY A 516 5.96 -1.20 -17.91
CA GLY A 516 5.48 -2.37 -18.63
C GLY A 516 6.62 -3.28 -19.08
N ARG A 517 6.33 -4.57 -19.33
CA ARG A 517 7.29 -5.58 -19.79
C ARG A 517 6.65 -6.50 -20.82
N THR A 518 7.42 -7.05 -21.75
CA THR A 518 7.01 -8.22 -22.53
C THR A 518 7.00 -9.47 -21.65
N SER A 519 6.07 -10.41 -21.87
CA SER A 519 6.05 -11.66 -21.09
C SER A 519 7.16 -12.60 -21.57
N SER A 520 8.14 -12.88 -20.70
CA SER A 520 9.27 -13.76 -21.01
C SER A 520 8.99 -15.24 -20.76
N TYR A 521 7.80 -15.61 -20.28
CA TYR A 521 7.49 -16.98 -19.84
C TYR A 521 6.49 -17.71 -20.74
N TYR A 522 5.67 -16.98 -21.51
CA TYR A 522 4.55 -17.56 -22.26
C TYR A 522 4.75 -17.69 -23.78
N ALA A 523 5.80 -17.09 -24.34
CA ALA A 523 6.11 -17.12 -25.78
C ALA A 523 6.24 -18.55 -26.39
N ALA A 524 6.44 -19.58 -25.57
CA ALA A 524 6.56 -20.97 -26.00
C ALA A 524 5.29 -21.83 -25.82
N TYR A 525 4.28 -21.39 -25.04
CA TYR A 525 3.20 -22.28 -24.57
C TYR A 525 1.78 -21.70 -24.43
N SER A 526 1.54 -20.38 -24.49
CA SER A 526 0.16 -19.85 -24.42
C SER A 526 -0.49 -19.66 -25.79
N THR A 527 -1.83 -19.58 -25.78
CA THR A 527 -2.58 -18.86 -26.83
C THR A 527 -2.13 -17.39 -26.87
N ARG A 528 -2.19 -16.75 -28.06
CA ARG A 528 -1.63 -15.41 -28.36
C ARG A 528 -2.28 -14.21 -27.66
N GLU A 529 -2.99 -14.40 -26.55
CA GLU A 529 -3.86 -13.36 -26.01
C GLU A 529 -3.21 -12.43 -24.95
N ASP A 530 -2.09 -12.84 -24.35
CA ASP A 530 -1.44 -12.12 -23.27
C ASP A 530 0.05 -11.97 -23.60
N ASN A 531 0.46 -10.80 -24.14
CA ASN A 531 1.82 -10.55 -24.65
C ASN A 531 2.69 -9.68 -23.73
N CYS A 532 2.10 -9.03 -22.72
CA CYS A 532 2.83 -8.17 -21.78
C CYS A 532 2.43 -8.40 -20.31
N GLU A 533 3.32 -8.00 -19.41
CA GLU A 533 3.19 -8.12 -17.96
C GLU A 533 3.43 -6.75 -17.29
N ILE A 534 2.61 -6.44 -16.28
CA ILE A 534 2.59 -5.16 -15.57
C ILE A 534 2.59 -5.44 -14.07
N LYS A 535 3.46 -4.78 -13.30
CA LYS A 535 3.37 -4.85 -11.84
C LYS A 535 2.09 -4.19 -11.33
N ALA A 536 1.35 -4.84 -10.45
CA ALA A 536 0.11 -4.28 -9.90
C ALA A 536 0.36 -2.93 -9.21
N SER A 537 1.46 -2.83 -8.48
CA SER A 537 1.99 -1.60 -7.85
C SER A 537 2.34 -0.46 -8.82
N LEU A 538 2.54 -0.70 -10.12
CA LEU A 538 2.84 0.32 -11.13
C LEU A 538 1.63 0.68 -12.02
N LEU A 539 0.54 -0.10 -11.95
CA LEU A 539 -0.61 0.04 -12.83
C LEU A 539 -1.21 1.46 -12.86
N PRO A 540 -1.44 2.18 -11.73
CA PRO A 540 -2.08 3.50 -11.78
C PRO A 540 -1.25 4.53 -12.56
N ARG A 541 0.07 4.55 -12.33
CA ARG A 541 1.01 5.44 -13.06
C ARG A 541 1.06 5.11 -14.54
N LEU A 542 1.10 3.82 -14.88
CA LEU A 542 1.14 3.36 -16.27
C LEU A 542 -0.16 3.72 -17.00
N VAL A 543 -1.33 3.42 -16.44
CA VAL A 543 -2.63 3.76 -17.05
C VAL A 543 -2.77 5.28 -17.23
N ALA A 544 -2.43 6.08 -16.22
CA ALA A 544 -2.48 7.55 -16.32
C ALA A 544 -1.55 8.10 -17.42
N GLY A 545 -0.31 7.58 -17.51
CA GLY A 545 0.66 8.01 -18.53
C GLY A 545 0.26 7.62 -19.96
N LEU A 546 -0.28 6.42 -20.15
CA LEU A 546 -0.73 5.94 -21.47
C LEU A 546 -1.99 6.68 -21.94
N VAL A 547 -2.99 6.87 -21.07
CA VAL A 547 -4.21 7.64 -21.40
C VAL A 547 -3.87 9.11 -21.71
N ALA A 548 -2.91 9.71 -21.00
CA ALA A 548 -2.41 11.05 -21.32
C ALA A 548 -1.70 11.14 -22.69
N ALA A 549 -1.15 10.02 -23.18
CA ALA A 549 -0.56 9.88 -24.51
C ALA A 549 -1.54 9.34 -25.57
N GLY A 550 -2.85 9.35 -25.30
CA GLY A 550 -3.89 8.97 -26.26
C GLY A 550 -4.11 7.47 -26.48
N TRP A 551 -3.59 6.62 -25.59
CA TRP A 551 -3.85 5.17 -25.64
C TRP A 551 -5.27 4.81 -25.18
N GLU A 552 -5.85 3.80 -25.79
CA GLU A 552 -7.11 3.21 -25.31
C GLU A 552 -6.82 2.08 -24.30
N VAL A 553 -7.08 2.34 -23.01
CA VAL A 553 -6.82 1.37 -21.93
C VAL A 553 -8.12 0.72 -21.42
N LYS A 554 -8.17 -0.60 -21.51
CA LYS A 554 -9.31 -1.45 -21.12
C LYS A 554 -8.91 -2.40 -20.00
N ALA A 555 -9.81 -2.70 -19.06
CA ALA A 555 -9.65 -3.81 -18.11
C ALA A 555 -10.96 -4.59 -17.97
N LYS A 556 -10.90 -5.93 -18.07
CA LYS A 556 -12.09 -6.81 -18.04
C LYS A 556 -13.24 -6.35 -18.96
N GLY A 557 -12.90 -5.79 -20.13
CA GLY A 557 -13.85 -5.26 -21.12
C GLY A 557 -14.38 -3.84 -20.85
N LYS A 558 -13.88 -3.12 -19.85
CA LYS A 558 -14.31 -1.75 -19.50
C LYS A 558 -13.22 -0.72 -19.76
N LEU A 559 -13.60 0.44 -20.27
CA LEU A 559 -12.73 1.59 -20.52
C LEU A 559 -12.41 2.33 -19.21
N TYR A 560 -11.17 2.81 -19.06
CA TYR A 560 -10.79 3.80 -18.06
C TYR A 560 -10.96 5.23 -18.58
N ARG A 561 -11.62 6.08 -17.80
CA ARG A 561 -11.79 7.52 -18.09
C ARG A 561 -10.94 8.38 -17.16
N LYS A 562 -10.41 9.49 -17.67
CA LYS A 562 -9.66 10.50 -16.90
C LYS A 562 -10.64 11.41 -16.13
N SER A 563 -10.27 11.82 -14.91
CA SER A 563 -11.00 12.84 -14.15
C SER A 563 -10.82 14.25 -14.76
N GLY A 564 -11.92 15.00 -14.84
CA GLY A 564 -12.02 16.36 -15.35
C GLY A 564 -12.33 17.39 -14.25
N ALA A 565 -13.24 18.31 -14.54
CA ALA A 565 -13.63 19.39 -13.63
C ALA A 565 -14.48 18.90 -12.44
N PHE A 566 -14.59 19.73 -11.40
CA PHE A 566 -15.43 19.51 -10.23
C PHE A 566 -16.52 20.57 -10.17
N ASP A 567 -17.79 20.17 -10.25
CA ASP A 567 -18.91 21.04 -9.89
C ASP A 567 -19.16 20.95 -8.38
N VAL A 568 -19.33 22.10 -7.73
CA VAL A 568 -19.35 22.24 -6.27
C VAL A 568 -20.53 23.11 -5.85
N GLN A 569 -21.42 22.55 -5.04
CA GLN A 569 -22.60 23.24 -4.49
C GLN A 569 -22.78 22.93 -3.00
N VAL A 570 -23.23 23.93 -2.24
CA VAL A 570 -23.71 23.77 -0.86
C VAL A 570 -25.19 24.16 -0.78
N GLN A 571 -25.98 23.34 -0.08
CA GLN A 571 -27.39 23.58 0.21
C GLN A 571 -27.63 23.51 1.72
N SER A 572 -28.30 24.50 2.29
CA SER A 572 -28.58 24.60 3.72
C SER A 572 -29.95 24.04 4.08
N GLY A 573 -30.04 23.38 5.22
CA GLY A 573 -31.29 22.98 5.86
C GLY A 573 -31.42 23.54 7.28
N ILE A 574 -32.28 22.93 8.08
CA ILE A 574 -32.41 23.26 9.51
C ILE A 574 -31.25 22.58 10.26
N ASP A 575 -30.31 23.38 10.73
CA ASP A 575 -29.09 23.01 11.48
C ASP A 575 -28.02 22.18 10.73
N TRP A 576 -28.07 22.17 9.39
CA TRP A 576 -27.09 21.46 8.55
C TRP A 576 -26.83 22.10 7.18
N PHE A 577 -25.74 21.67 6.55
CA PHE A 577 -25.30 22.05 5.20
C PHE A 577 -24.88 20.80 4.40
N ASP A 578 -25.51 20.56 3.26
CA ASP A 578 -25.17 19.46 2.36
C ASP A 578 -24.19 19.94 1.30
N LEU A 579 -22.95 19.44 1.37
CA LEU A 579 -21.94 19.59 0.33
C LEU A 579 -22.18 18.55 -0.77
N GLN A 580 -22.53 19.04 -1.95
CA GLN A 580 -22.64 18.25 -3.18
C GLN A 580 -21.42 18.57 -4.06
N VAL A 581 -20.60 17.57 -4.36
CA VAL A 581 -19.53 17.68 -5.35
C VAL A 581 -19.68 16.57 -6.38
N ARG A 582 -19.56 16.94 -7.66
CA ARG A 582 -19.57 16.03 -8.80
C ARG A 582 -18.28 16.22 -9.59
N CYS A 583 -17.50 15.16 -9.73
CA CYS A 583 -16.33 15.15 -10.62
C CYS A 583 -16.77 14.60 -11.98
N ASP A 584 -16.45 15.30 -13.08
CA ASP A 584 -16.65 14.78 -14.43
C ASP A 584 -15.54 13.79 -14.83
N PHE A 585 -15.91 12.85 -15.70
CA PHE A 585 -15.09 11.83 -16.30
C PHE A 585 -15.47 11.70 -17.77
N ASP A 586 -15.19 12.71 -18.58
CA ASP A 586 -15.45 12.71 -20.03
C ASP A 586 -16.96 12.54 -20.34
N GLY A 587 -17.76 13.46 -19.79
CA GLY A 587 -19.22 13.49 -19.97
C GLY A 587 -19.99 12.51 -19.09
N LYS A 588 -19.42 12.13 -17.95
CA LYS A 588 -19.99 11.22 -16.93
C LYS A 588 -19.57 11.67 -15.54
N THR A 589 -20.49 11.79 -14.60
CA THR A 589 -20.18 12.27 -13.25
C THR A 589 -20.03 11.15 -12.23
N ALA A 590 -19.20 11.37 -11.20
CA ALA A 590 -19.27 10.62 -9.94
C ALA A 590 -19.50 11.59 -8.76
N SER A 591 -20.33 11.20 -7.80
CA SER A 591 -20.61 11.98 -6.60
C SER A 591 -19.55 11.82 -5.51
N LEU A 592 -19.43 12.82 -4.64
CA LEU A 592 -18.46 12.86 -3.55
C LEU A 592 -18.50 11.61 -2.63
N PRO A 593 -19.67 11.06 -2.25
CA PRO A 593 -19.72 9.81 -1.49
C PRO A 593 -19.07 8.63 -2.21
N ALA A 594 -19.29 8.47 -3.52
CA ALA A 594 -18.71 7.38 -4.30
C ALA A 594 -17.18 7.49 -4.41
N LEU A 595 -16.65 8.72 -4.60
CA LEU A 595 -15.22 9.01 -4.60
C LEU A 595 -14.57 8.70 -3.23
N LEU A 596 -15.24 9.07 -2.13
CA LEU A 596 -14.79 8.78 -0.77
C LEU A 596 -14.89 7.29 -0.41
N GLU A 597 -15.89 6.57 -0.91
CA GLU A 597 -16.04 5.13 -0.68
C GLU A 597 -14.93 4.33 -1.38
N ALA A 598 -14.63 4.64 -2.64
CA ALA A 598 -13.55 4.01 -3.37
C ALA A 598 -12.18 4.26 -2.69
N LEU A 599 -11.95 5.50 -2.22
CA LEU A 599 -10.77 5.85 -1.42
C LEU A 599 -10.69 5.04 -0.10
N ARG A 600 -11.82 4.85 0.61
CA ARG A 600 -11.89 4.00 1.82
C ARG A 600 -11.59 2.53 1.52
N LYS A 601 -12.01 2.02 0.36
CA LYS A 601 -11.72 0.67 -0.13
C LYS A 601 -10.29 0.49 -0.65
N LYS A 602 -9.52 1.58 -0.78
CA LYS A 602 -8.17 1.62 -1.39
C LYS A 602 -8.17 1.20 -2.87
N GLU A 603 -9.29 1.41 -3.56
CA GLU A 603 -9.36 1.32 -5.01
C GLU A 603 -8.75 2.60 -5.63
N SER A 604 -8.24 2.52 -6.86
CA SER A 604 -7.69 3.68 -7.62
C SER A 604 -8.65 4.17 -8.72
N TRP A 605 -9.90 3.70 -8.70
CA TRP A 605 -10.96 4.04 -9.64
C TRP A 605 -12.31 4.15 -8.91
N VAL A 606 -13.27 4.85 -9.53
CA VAL A 606 -14.68 4.87 -9.15
C VAL A 606 -15.51 4.26 -10.28
N LYS A 607 -16.57 3.51 -9.94
CA LYS A 607 -17.53 2.99 -10.92
C LYS A 607 -18.52 4.10 -11.28
N LEU A 608 -18.68 4.38 -12.57
CA LEU A 608 -19.61 5.37 -13.11
C LEU A 608 -20.99 4.74 -13.42
N ASP A 609 -22.00 5.58 -13.64
CA ASP A 609 -23.39 5.16 -13.86
C ASP A 609 -23.57 4.24 -15.07
N ASP A 610 -22.81 4.48 -16.14
CA ASP A 610 -22.77 3.63 -17.35
C ASP A 610 -21.99 2.32 -17.15
N GLY A 611 -21.44 2.12 -15.94
CA GLY A 611 -20.65 0.97 -15.57
C GLY A 611 -19.17 1.03 -15.98
N SER A 612 -18.70 2.10 -16.62
CA SER A 612 -17.27 2.35 -16.88
C SER A 612 -16.51 2.76 -15.60
N LEU A 613 -15.18 2.93 -15.69
CA LEU A 613 -14.32 3.21 -14.54
C LEU A 613 -13.63 4.57 -14.69
N GLY A 614 -13.90 5.51 -13.79
CA GLY A 614 -13.18 6.78 -13.69
C GLY A 614 -11.93 6.64 -12.81
N ILE A 615 -10.76 7.09 -13.27
CA ILE A 615 -9.51 7.08 -12.48
C ILE A 615 -9.63 8.10 -11.34
N LEU A 616 -9.48 7.68 -10.08
CA LEU A 616 -9.69 8.58 -8.94
C LEU A 616 -8.74 9.80 -9.00
N PRO A 617 -9.23 11.02 -8.77
CA PRO A 617 -8.40 12.21 -8.70
C PRO A 617 -7.66 12.25 -7.35
N GLU A 618 -6.63 11.41 -7.20
CA GLU A 618 -5.95 11.19 -5.93
C GLU A 618 -5.37 12.47 -5.31
N GLU A 619 -4.82 13.39 -6.11
CA GLU A 619 -4.29 14.67 -5.61
C GLU A 619 -5.39 15.54 -4.97
N TRP A 620 -6.54 15.65 -5.64
CA TRP A 620 -7.71 16.37 -5.12
C TRP A 620 -8.26 15.68 -3.87
N LEU A 621 -8.34 14.34 -3.87
CA LEU A 621 -8.84 13.57 -2.72
C LEU A 621 -7.88 13.62 -1.51
N GLN A 622 -6.57 13.70 -1.74
CA GLN A 622 -5.58 13.93 -0.68
C GLN A 622 -5.69 15.34 -0.09
N LYS A 623 -5.87 16.37 -0.93
CA LYS A 623 -5.96 17.77 -0.49
C LYS A 623 -7.32 18.15 0.13
N TYR A 624 -8.42 17.62 -0.42
CA TYR A 624 -9.79 18.07 -0.15
C TYR A 624 -10.72 16.98 0.39
N GLY A 625 -10.46 15.70 0.09
CA GLY A 625 -11.25 14.57 0.58
C GLY A 625 -11.21 14.40 2.10
N LEU A 626 -10.19 14.95 2.77
CA LEU A 626 -10.05 14.94 4.23
C LEU A 626 -11.15 15.72 4.95
N VAL A 627 -11.49 16.92 4.49
CA VAL A 627 -12.57 17.73 5.11
C VAL A 627 -13.94 17.17 4.71
N ALA A 628 -14.08 16.73 3.45
CA ALA A 628 -15.26 16.00 3.00
C ALA A 628 -15.55 14.73 3.85
N ALA A 629 -14.51 14.06 4.35
CA ALA A 629 -14.67 12.90 5.24
C ALA A 629 -15.01 13.24 6.72
N MET A 630 -15.10 14.53 7.09
CA MET A 630 -15.57 14.96 8.42
C MET A 630 -17.10 15.09 8.51
N GLY A 631 -17.79 15.23 7.37
CA GLY A 631 -19.25 15.19 7.29
C GLY A 631 -19.80 13.77 7.24
N THR A 632 -21.11 13.63 7.45
CA THR A 632 -21.85 12.36 7.32
C THR A 632 -22.42 12.21 5.91
N VAL A 633 -22.22 11.06 5.28
CA VAL A 633 -22.80 10.76 3.95
C VAL A 633 -24.30 10.60 4.08
N GLU A 634 -25.06 11.37 3.30
CA GLU A 634 -26.51 11.22 3.12
C GLU A 634 -26.85 11.29 1.62
N GLY A 635 -27.22 10.14 1.04
CA GLY A 635 -27.43 10.02 -0.40
C GLY A 635 -26.17 10.37 -1.21
N ASP A 636 -26.30 11.26 -2.18
CA ASP A 636 -25.20 11.80 -2.99
C ASP A 636 -24.47 12.99 -2.35
N ALA A 637 -24.86 13.42 -1.14
CA ALA A 637 -24.30 14.55 -0.45
C ALA A 637 -23.44 14.16 0.77
N VAL A 638 -22.58 15.09 1.19
CA VAL A 638 -21.89 15.05 2.48
C VAL A 638 -22.50 16.13 3.37
N ARG A 639 -23.25 15.71 4.39
CA ARG A 639 -23.87 16.60 5.38
C ARG A 639 -22.88 17.04 6.44
N PHE A 640 -22.79 18.34 6.65
CA PHE A 640 -22.11 19.01 7.75
C PHE A 640 -23.15 19.61 8.70
N LYS A 641 -22.90 19.59 10.01
CA LYS A 641 -23.76 20.27 11.02
C LYS A 641 -23.41 21.76 11.12
N SER A 642 -24.30 22.59 11.69
CA SER A 642 -24.06 24.03 11.92
C SER A 642 -22.67 24.36 12.51
N HIS A 643 -22.20 23.59 13.49
CA HIS A 643 -20.87 23.81 14.10
C HIS A 643 -19.68 23.48 13.20
N GLN A 644 -19.89 22.73 12.10
CA GLN A 644 -18.86 22.43 11.10
C GLN A 644 -18.76 23.52 10.01
N ALA A 645 -19.53 24.62 10.08
CA ALA A 645 -19.54 25.68 9.07
C ALA A 645 -18.14 26.21 8.73
N GLY A 646 -17.27 26.45 9.71
CA GLY A 646 -15.89 26.91 9.46
C GLY A 646 -14.96 25.88 8.82
N LEU A 647 -15.24 24.58 8.94
CA LEU A 647 -14.53 23.53 8.19
C LEU A 647 -14.96 23.56 6.72
N LEU A 648 -16.27 23.68 6.49
CA LEU A 648 -16.84 23.81 5.14
C LEU A 648 -16.38 25.11 4.47
N ASP A 649 -16.34 26.24 5.17
CA ASP A 649 -15.80 27.51 4.62
C ASP A 649 -14.29 27.45 4.34
N ALA A 650 -13.49 26.85 5.23
CA ALA A 650 -12.06 26.68 5.00
C ALA A 650 -11.77 25.81 3.77
N TRP A 651 -12.66 24.88 3.43
CA TRP A 651 -12.63 24.06 2.23
C TRP A 651 -13.12 24.83 0.98
N LEU A 652 -14.25 25.54 1.08
CA LEU A 652 -14.79 26.39 0.00
C LEU A 652 -13.85 27.55 -0.36
N ALA A 653 -13.06 28.06 0.59
CA ALA A 653 -12.06 29.09 0.34
C ALA A 653 -10.95 28.66 -0.64
N ALA A 654 -10.85 27.36 -0.96
CA ALA A 654 -9.97 26.81 -2.00
C ALA A 654 -10.71 26.41 -3.29
N GLN A 655 -12.02 26.70 -3.38
CA GLN A 655 -12.90 26.41 -4.52
C GLN A 655 -13.70 27.68 -4.88
N PRO A 656 -13.08 28.69 -5.52
CA PRO A 656 -13.70 30.01 -5.72
C PRO A 656 -14.94 30.00 -6.64
N GLU A 657 -15.14 28.93 -7.42
CA GLU A 657 -16.30 28.72 -8.30
C GLU A 657 -17.47 28.00 -7.60
N ALA A 658 -17.32 27.64 -6.31
CA ALA A 658 -18.32 26.91 -5.55
C ALA A 658 -19.60 27.73 -5.29
N ARG A 659 -20.75 27.11 -5.55
CA ARG A 659 -22.07 27.75 -5.41
C ARG A 659 -22.60 27.56 -4.00
N ILE A 660 -22.80 28.66 -3.27
CA ILE A 660 -23.38 28.68 -1.92
C ILE A 660 -24.75 29.36 -1.93
N ASP A 661 -25.63 29.00 -0.99
CA ASP A 661 -26.90 29.70 -0.79
C ASP A 661 -26.80 30.86 0.22
N GLU A 662 -27.88 31.63 0.33
CA GLU A 662 -27.94 32.78 1.24
C GLU A 662 -27.81 32.39 2.73
N VAL A 663 -28.25 31.20 3.11
CA VAL A 663 -28.24 30.76 4.51
C VAL A 663 -26.81 30.48 4.95
N PHE A 664 -26.05 29.70 4.16
CA PHE A 664 -24.63 29.49 4.40
C PHE A 664 -23.84 30.80 4.28
N ALA A 665 -24.19 31.69 3.34
CA ALA A 665 -23.54 32.99 3.21
C ALA A 665 -23.71 33.88 4.46
N ARG A 666 -24.91 33.91 5.08
CA ARG A 666 -25.17 34.63 6.34
C ARG A 666 -24.40 34.03 7.52
N VAL A 667 -24.38 32.70 7.65
CA VAL A 667 -23.59 32.01 8.69
C VAL A 667 -22.09 32.28 8.51
N LYS A 668 -21.59 32.25 7.27
CA LYS A 668 -20.20 32.61 6.92
C LYS A 668 -19.86 34.06 7.32
N GLN A 669 -20.75 35.02 7.09
CA GLN A 669 -20.56 36.40 7.54
C GLN A 669 -20.49 36.51 9.07
N GLN A 670 -21.36 35.81 9.81
CA GLN A 670 -21.32 35.77 11.27
C GLN A 670 -20.04 35.11 11.80
N TRP A 671 -19.54 34.06 11.14
CA TRP A 671 -18.24 33.45 11.45
C TRP A 671 -17.06 34.40 11.19
N MET A 672 -17.12 35.22 10.14
CA MET A 672 -16.09 36.23 9.85
C MET A 672 -16.11 37.42 10.83
N GLN A 673 -17.22 37.66 11.54
CA GLN A 673 -17.30 38.65 12.61
C GLN A 673 -16.53 38.25 13.90
N PHE A 674 -15.91 37.06 13.94
CA PHE A 674 -14.99 36.65 15.01
C PHE A 674 -13.84 37.65 15.26
N ASP A 675 -13.37 38.35 14.22
CA ASP A 675 -12.35 39.41 14.36
C ASP A 675 -12.89 40.69 15.07
N SER A 676 -14.16 40.69 15.50
CA SER A 676 -14.86 41.81 16.16
C SER A 676 -15.66 41.39 17.42
N ILE A 677 -15.18 40.40 18.18
CA ILE A 677 -15.75 40.03 19.49
C ILE A 677 -15.86 41.27 20.39
N GLN A 678 -17.09 41.61 20.79
CA GLN A 678 -17.34 42.72 21.71
C GLN A 678 -16.95 42.33 23.14
N ALA A 679 -16.45 43.31 23.90
CA ALA A 679 -16.12 43.12 25.31
C ALA A 679 -17.40 43.10 26.15
N GLU A 680 -17.56 42.10 27.02
CA GLU A 680 -18.71 41.98 27.92
C GLU A 680 -18.33 42.32 29.37
N GLU A 681 -19.22 43.02 30.07
CA GLU A 681 -19.08 43.37 31.48
C GLU A 681 -19.46 42.19 32.40
N ALA A 682 -18.87 42.17 33.60
CA ALA A 682 -19.26 41.21 34.63
C ALA A 682 -20.70 41.48 35.12
N PRO A 683 -21.46 40.45 35.55
CA PRO A 683 -22.77 40.65 36.16
C PRO A 683 -22.67 41.42 37.48
N SER A 684 -23.75 42.11 37.88
CA SER A 684 -23.82 42.98 39.08
C SER A 684 -23.34 42.34 40.38
N ASP A 685 -23.54 41.04 40.51
CA ASP A 685 -23.29 40.28 41.73
C ASP A 685 -21.83 39.80 41.84
N PHE A 686 -21.03 39.97 40.79
CA PHE A 686 -19.63 39.56 40.72
C PHE A 686 -18.72 40.55 41.45
N ILE A 687 -18.00 40.06 42.46
CA ILE A 687 -17.15 40.88 43.32
C ILE A 687 -15.75 41.00 42.71
N GLY A 688 -15.60 41.90 41.74
CA GLY A 688 -14.29 42.29 41.20
C GLY A 688 -14.36 42.95 39.82
N THR A 689 -13.30 43.68 39.46
CA THR A 689 -13.20 44.36 38.16
C THR A 689 -12.44 43.50 37.16
N LEU A 690 -13.12 43.03 36.10
CA LEU A 690 -12.45 42.37 34.98
C LEU A 690 -11.57 43.36 34.21
N ARG A 691 -10.31 42.96 33.92
CA ARG A 691 -9.40 43.71 33.06
C ARG A 691 -9.95 43.77 31.62
N PRO A 692 -9.57 44.75 30.77
CA PRO A 692 -10.12 44.90 29.42
C PRO A 692 -10.05 43.63 28.56
N TYR A 693 -8.94 42.89 28.60
CA TYR A 693 -8.84 41.61 27.90
C TYR A 693 -9.75 40.52 28.51
N GLN A 694 -9.98 40.52 29.83
CA GLN A 694 -10.88 39.57 30.48
C GLN A 694 -12.34 39.81 30.07
N LYS A 695 -12.73 41.07 29.83
CA LYS A 695 -14.04 41.44 29.26
C LYS A 695 -14.22 40.92 27.83
N ILE A 696 -13.20 41.05 26.97
CA ILE A 696 -13.17 40.43 25.63
C ILE A 696 -13.25 38.89 25.73
N GLY A 697 -12.61 38.30 26.76
CA GLY A 697 -12.68 36.87 27.02
C GLY A 697 -14.07 36.40 27.45
N LEU A 698 -14.77 37.17 28.29
CA LEU A 698 -16.16 36.92 28.66
C LEU A 698 -17.09 37.01 27.44
N GLY A 699 -16.94 38.05 26.61
CA GLY A 699 -17.69 38.21 25.36
C GLY A 699 -17.45 37.06 24.37
N TRP A 700 -16.24 36.51 24.31
CA TRP A 700 -15.96 35.30 23.51
C TRP A 700 -16.64 34.04 24.07
N LEU A 701 -16.69 33.88 25.40
CA LEU A 701 -17.42 32.78 26.05
C LEU A 701 -18.94 32.87 25.79
N GLU A 702 -19.49 34.08 25.76
CA GLU A 702 -20.89 34.34 25.40
C GLU A 702 -21.14 34.15 23.89
N PHE A 703 -20.23 34.56 23.01
CA PHE A 703 -20.28 34.25 21.57
C PHE A 703 -20.37 32.73 21.33
N LEU A 704 -19.47 31.94 21.93
CA LEU A 704 -19.54 30.48 21.84
C LEU A 704 -20.88 29.92 22.32
N ARG A 705 -21.41 30.46 23.42
CA ARG A 705 -22.71 30.07 23.97
C ARG A 705 -23.86 30.32 22.99
N GLN A 706 -23.87 31.47 22.31
CA GLN A 706 -24.93 31.85 21.36
C GLN A 706 -25.01 30.91 20.15
N PHE A 707 -23.88 30.38 19.68
CA PHE A 707 -23.83 29.40 18.59
C PHE A 707 -23.87 27.93 19.07
N GLY A 708 -23.98 27.69 20.38
CA GLY A 708 -23.99 26.33 20.95
C GLY A 708 -22.64 25.60 20.86
N PHE A 709 -21.54 26.34 20.78
CA PHE A 709 -20.19 25.81 20.58
C PHE A 709 -19.44 25.64 21.90
N GLY A 710 -18.55 24.64 21.95
CA GLY A 710 -17.51 24.54 22.97
C GLY A 710 -16.18 25.14 22.49
N GLY A 711 -15.34 25.61 23.43
CA GLY A 711 -14.06 26.25 23.10
C GLY A 711 -12.95 26.09 24.14
N CYS A 712 -11.72 26.40 23.72
CA CYS A 712 -10.49 26.33 24.53
C CYS A 712 -9.99 27.73 24.89
N LEU A 713 -10.10 28.12 26.17
CA LEU A 713 -9.48 29.34 26.70
C LEU A 713 -8.01 29.05 27.01
N ALA A 714 -7.15 29.55 26.12
CA ALA A 714 -5.76 29.17 25.96
C ALA A 714 -4.78 30.29 26.38
N ASP A 715 -5.26 31.30 27.11
CA ASP A 715 -4.45 32.38 27.71
C ASP A 715 -3.21 31.86 28.44
N ASP A 716 -2.11 32.60 28.41
CA ASP A 716 -0.94 32.34 29.25
C ASP A 716 -1.30 32.20 30.73
N MET A 717 -0.48 31.45 31.47
CA MET A 717 -0.69 31.26 32.91
C MET A 717 -0.60 32.58 33.69
N GLY A 718 -1.48 32.74 34.67
CA GLY A 718 -1.56 33.94 35.51
C GLY A 718 -2.50 35.04 34.97
N LEU A 719 -3.01 34.93 33.74
CA LEU A 719 -3.95 35.91 33.16
C LEU A 719 -5.40 35.84 33.69
N GLY A 720 -5.67 34.98 34.67
CA GLY A 720 -6.99 34.89 35.33
C GLY A 720 -8.07 34.17 34.52
N LYS A 721 -7.76 32.99 33.95
CA LYS A 721 -8.77 32.13 33.28
C LYS A 721 -9.92 31.73 34.23
N THR A 722 -9.60 31.35 35.47
CA THR A 722 -10.59 31.02 36.51
C THR A 722 -11.56 32.19 36.76
N VAL A 723 -11.05 33.42 36.85
CA VAL A 723 -11.85 34.64 37.08
C VAL A 723 -12.82 34.90 35.91
N GLN A 724 -12.37 34.74 34.66
CA GLN A 724 -13.22 34.84 33.46
C GLN A 724 -14.36 33.81 33.47
N VAL A 725 -14.09 32.57 33.88
CA VAL A 725 -15.12 31.51 33.98
C VAL A 725 -16.05 31.73 35.17
N LEU A 726 -15.59 32.25 36.31
CA LEU A 726 -16.45 32.57 37.45
C LEU A 726 -17.44 33.70 37.12
N ALA A 727 -17.03 34.72 36.36
CA ALA A 727 -17.94 35.77 35.87
C ALA A 727 -19.04 35.19 34.96
N LEU A 728 -18.68 34.25 34.06
CA LEU A 728 -19.65 33.52 33.23
C LEU A 728 -20.61 32.68 34.09
N LEU A 729 -20.10 31.91 35.04
CA LEU A 729 -20.92 31.04 35.90
C LEU A 729 -21.87 31.85 36.80
N GLU A 730 -21.44 33.01 37.29
CA GLU A 730 -22.29 33.90 38.08
C GLU A 730 -23.42 34.51 37.22
N LYS A 731 -23.13 34.84 35.94
CA LYS A 731 -24.14 35.25 34.95
C LYS A 731 -25.18 34.13 34.73
N ARG A 732 -24.77 32.86 34.67
CA ARG A 732 -25.68 31.70 34.61
C ARG A 732 -26.51 31.56 35.90
N ARG A 733 -25.92 31.76 37.09
CA ARG A 733 -26.62 31.73 38.39
C ARG A 733 -27.69 32.82 38.47
N ALA A 734 -27.37 34.05 38.05
CA ALA A 734 -28.34 35.15 38.03
C ALA A 734 -29.54 34.84 37.10
N LEU A 735 -29.29 34.33 35.89
CA LEU A 735 -30.35 33.94 34.95
C LEU A 735 -31.19 32.74 35.44
N ARG A 736 -30.58 31.79 36.17
CA ARG A 736 -31.28 30.69 36.86
C ARG A 736 -32.19 31.23 37.97
N ALA A 737 -31.70 32.18 38.78
CA ALA A 737 -32.48 32.81 39.85
C ALA A 737 -33.64 33.67 39.31
N ALA A 738 -33.47 34.30 38.14
CA ALA A 738 -34.52 35.01 37.42
C ALA A 738 -35.59 34.09 36.77
N GLY A 739 -35.52 32.77 36.97
CA GLY A 739 -36.53 31.81 36.51
C GLY A 739 -36.47 31.46 35.02
N SER A 740 -35.35 31.73 34.33
CA SER A 740 -35.20 31.40 32.90
C SER A 740 -35.45 29.92 32.63
N ALA A 741 -36.36 29.63 31.69
CA ALA A 741 -36.77 28.27 31.37
C ALA A 741 -35.64 27.39 30.81
N GLU A 742 -34.62 27.99 30.18
CA GLU A 742 -33.44 27.29 29.67
C GLU A 742 -32.54 26.73 30.78
N ILE A 743 -32.48 27.37 31.96
CA ILE A 743 -31.38 27.19 32.92
C ILE A 743 -31.88 26.61 34.22
N ARG A 744 -31.72 25.29 34.40
CA ARG A 744 -32.13 24.59 35.63
C ARG A 744 -31.06 23.72 36.28
N ARG A 745 -29.94 23.44 35.59
CA ARG A 745 -28.88 22.51 36.02
C ARG A 745 -27.62 23.24 36.51
N PRO A 746 -26.82 22.63 37.40
CA PRO A 746 -25.51 23.14 37.81
C PRO A 746 -24.47 22.94 36.71
N SER A 747 -23.34 23.63 36.85
CA SER A 747 -22.14 23.42 36.03
C SER A 747 -21.10 22.55 36.75
N LEU A 748 -20.28 21.82 36.00
CA LEU A 748 -19.24 20.92 36.50
C LEU A 748 -17.84 21.39 36.07
N VAL A 749 -16.96 21.69 37.03
CA VAL A 749 -15.52 21.90 36.79
C VAL A 749 -14.75 20.64 37.16
N VAL A 750 -13.94 20.14 36.22
CA VAL A 750 -13.03 19.01 36.40
C VAL A 750 -11.60 19.55 36.42
N ALA A 751 -10.95 19.51 37.59
CA ALA A 751 -9.62 20.09 37.79
C ALA A 751 -8.59 19.07 38.33
N PRO A 752 -7.29 19.38 38.29
CA PRO A 752 -6.29 18.67 39.09
C PRO A 752 -6.62 18.80 40.59
N ARG A 753 -6.29 17.76 41.39
CA ARG A 753 -6.65 17.71 42.83
C ARG A 753 -6.09 18.88 43.66
N SER A 754 -5.01 19.52 43.21
CA SER A 754 -4.46 20.73 43.83
C SER A 754 -5.33 21.96 43.66
N LEU A 755 -6.05 22.06 42.55
CA LEU A 755 -6.75 23.27 42.11
C LEU A 755 -8.18 23.36 42.65
N VAL A 756 -8.76 22.26 43.14
CA VAL A 756 -10.11 22.25 43.75
C VAL A 756 -10.23 23.32 44.85
N PHE A 757 -9.29 23.37 45.79
CA PHE A 757 -9.27 24.38 46.87
C PHE A 757 -9.06 25.80 46.33
N ASN A 758 -8.30 25.96 45.24
CA ASN A 758 -8.17 27.26 44.58
C ASN A 758 -9.51 27.69 43.98
N TRP A 759 -10.19 26.82 43.22
CA TRP A 759 -11.53 27.10 42.67
C TRP A 759 -12.56 27.45 43.76
N GLN A 760 -12.54 26.77 44.92
CA GLN A 760 -13.40 27.14 46.05
C GLN A 760 -13.12 28.55 46.57
N ARG A 761 -11.84 28.91 46.75
CA ARG A 761 -11.41 30.23 47.25
C ARG A 761 -11.69 31.33 46.22
N GLU A 762 -11.37 31.12 44.96
CA GLU A 762 -11.65 32.09 43.89
C GLU A 762 -13.17 32.31 43.76
N ALA A 763 -13.99 31.25 43.83
CA ALA A 763 -15.45 31.38 43.84
C ALA A 763 -15.94 32.18 45.07
N ALA A 764 -15.46 31.87 46.27
CA ALA A 764 -15.81 32.62 47.48
C ALA A 764 -15.37 34.10 47.45
N ASN A 765 -14.29 34.42 46.74
CA ASN A 765 -13.79 35.79 46.60
C ASN A 765 -14.55 36.59 45.52
N PHE A 766 -14.79 36.00 44.35
CA PHE A 766 -15.28 36.71 43.17
C PHE A 766 -16.78 36.50 42.87
N ALA A 767 -17.38 35.41 43.34
CA ALA A 767 -18.78 35.05 43.08
C ALA A 767 -19.40 34.29 44.28
N PRO A 768 -19.46 34.91 45.48
CA PRO A 768 -19.83 34.23 46.73
C PRO A 768 -21.27 33.70 46.77
N GLN A 769 -22.12 34.11 45.83
CA GLN A 769 -23.51 33.63 45.72
C GLN A 769 -23.61 32.26 45.00
N LEU A 770 -22.52 31.79 44.34
CA LEU A 770 -22.47 30.45 43.76
C LEU A 770 -22.45 29.39 44.87
N ARG A 771 -23.46 28.50 44.91
CA ARG A 771 -23.42 27.33 45.80
C ARG A 771 -22.47 26.28 45.22
N VAL A 772 -21.26 26.20 45.78
CA VAL A 772 -20.18 25.30 45.34
C VAL A 772 -20.18 23.98 46.10
N LEU A 773 -20.20 22.85 45.39
CA LEU A 773 -20.03 21.50 45.94
C LEU A 773 -18.63 20.93 45.64
N ASP A 774 -17.91 20.46 46.67
CA ASP A 774 -16.70 19.64 46.50
C ASP A 774 -17.09 18.15 46.34
N HIS A 775 -17.16 17.69 45.09
CA HIS A 775 -17.35 16.28 44.75
C HIS A 775 -16.01 15.54 44.73
N THR A 776 -15.33 15.49 45.89
CA THR A 776 -14.10 14.71 46.10
C THR A 776 -14.06 14.00 47.46
N GLY A 777 -12.98 13.27 47.76
CA GLY A 777 -12.86 12.49 48.99
C GLY A 777 -13.72 11.21 49.03
N THR A 778 -13.87 10.63 50.23
CA THR A 778 -14.60 9.38 50.48
C THR A 778 -16.08 9.59 50.81
N THR A 779 -16.43 10.76 51.34
CA THR A 779 -17.78 11.16 51.79
C THR A 779 -18.64 11.84 50.71
N ARG A 780 -18.12 11.99 49.48
CA ARG A 780 -18.86 12.56 48.34
C ARG A 780 -20.20 11.87 48.09
N MET A 781 -21.19 12.67 47.71
CA MET A 781 -22.55 12.21 47.41
C MET A 781 -22.56 11.14 46.30
N ARG A 782 -23.58 10.29 46.31
CA ARG A 782 -23.79 9.24 45.29
C ARG A 782 -25.19 9.28 44.64
N ASP A 783 -25.97 10.29 44.98
CA ASP A 783 -27.27 10.58 44.40
C ASP A 783 -27.11 11.82 43.51
N THR A 784 -27.61 11.77 42.28
CA THR A 784 -27.57 12.88 41.32
C THR A 784 -28.72 13.87 41.51
N SER A 785 -29.82 13.48 42.16
CA SER A 785 -30.97 14.37 42.38
C SER A 785 -30.59 15.56 43.29
N ALA A 786 -29.75 15.31 44.30
CA ALA A 786 -29.25 16.35 45.21
C ALA A 786 -28.33 17.38 44.54
N LEU A 787 -27.82 17.13 43.33
CA LEU A 787 -26.97 18.07 42.59
C LEU A 787 -27.73 19.32 42.13
N ASP A 788 -29.05 19.22 41.94
CA ASP A 788 -29.90 20.37 41.58
C ASP A 788 -29.89 21.49 42.64
N GLY A 789 -29.54 21.16 43.89
CA GLY A 789 -29.41 22.12 45.00
C GLY A 789 -28.17 23.02 44.95
N TYR A 790 -27.25 22.79 44.01
CA TYR A 790 -26.00 23.55 43.83
C TYR A 790 -26.00 24.29 42.50
N ASP A 791 -25.02 25.20 42.30
CA ASP A 791 -24.82 25.93 41.04
C ASP A 791 -23.50 25.55 40.35
N LEU A 792 -22.48 25.23 41.15
CA LEU A 792 -21.17 24.78 40.68
C LEU A 792 -20.74 23.52 41.44
N ILE A 793 -20.31 22.49 40.71
CA ILE A 793 -19.75 21.26 41.25
C ILE A 793 -18.29 21.17 40.84
N LEU A 794 -17.39 20.97 41.80
CA LEU A 794 -15.97 20.78 41.58
C LEU A 794 -15.62 19.31 41.73
N THR A 795 -14.85 18.75 40.81
CA THR A 795 -14.32 17.39 40.96
C THR A 795 -12.91 17.25 40.36
N THR A 796 -12.32 16.06 40.50
CA THR A 796 -11.03 15.75 39.88
C THR A 796 -11.16 14.73 38.77
N TYR A 797 -10.28 14.79 37.78
CA TYR A 797 -10.12 13.75 36.74
C TYR A 797 -10.06 12.31 37.32
N GLY A 798 -9.45 12.14 38.51
CA GLY A 798 -9.35 10.85 39.20
C GLY A 798 -10.60 10.43 39.97
N THR A 799 -11.47 11.38 40.32
CA THR A 799 -12.80 11.12 40.91
C THR A 799 -13.81 10.84 39.80
N LEU A 800 -13.90 11.74 38.81
CA LEU A 800 -14.73 11.60 37.61
C LEU A 800 -14.59 10.22 36.97
N ARG A 801 -13.35 9.74 36.75
CA ARG A 801 -13.11 8.42 36.15
C ARG A 801 -13.65 7.24 36.97
N LYS A 802 -13.86 7.40 38.28
CA LYS A 802 -14.48 6.38 39.15
C LYS A 802 -16.01 6.49 39.16
N ASP A 803 -16.50 7.73 39.13
CA ASP A 803 -17.92 8.05 39.32
C ASP A 803 -18.67 8.25 37.99
N ILE A 804 -18.00 8.11 36.84
CA ILE A 804 -18.60 8.35 35.52
C ILE A 804 -19.81 7.47 35.24
N GLY A 805 -19.91 6.28 35.84
CA GLY A 805 -21.11 5.44 35.77
C GLY A 805 -22.38 6.12 36.31
N LEU A 806 -22.22 7.07 37.23
CA LEU A 806 -23.26 7.95 37.77
C LEU A 806 -23.34 9.26 36.96
N LEU A 807 -22.20 9.95 36.80
CA LEU A 807 -22.15 11.31 36.25
C LEU A 807 -22.48 11.38 34.74
N LYS A 808 -22.47 10.27 34.01
CA LYS A 808 -22.88 10.21 32.59
C LYS A 808 -24.39 10.29 32.37
N GLU A 809 -25.21 10.07 33.41
CA GLU A 809 -26.68 10.10 33.34
C GLU A 809 -27.28 11.47 33.67
N TYR A 810 -26.45 12.42 34.12
CA TYR A 810 -26.91 13.73 34.60
C TYR A 810 -26.47 14.84 33.63
N PRO A 811 -27.41 15.65 33.09
CA PRO A 811 -27.09 16.75 32.19
C PRO A 811 -26.67 18.00 32.98
N PHE A 812 -25.46 18.50 32.73
CA PHE A 812 -24.94 19.75 33.28
C PHE A 812 -25.20 20.95 32.36
N ASP A 813 -25.15 22.17 32.89
CA ASP A 813 -25.18 23.41 32.09
C ASP A 813 -23.85 23.58 31.34
N TYR A 814 -22.78 23.97 32.05
CA TYR A 814 -21.41 23.93 31.54
C TYR A 814 -20.62 22.71 32.04
N LEU A 815 -19.82 22.13 31.15
CA LEU A 815 -18.72 21.22 31.47
C LEU A 815 -17.39 21.97 31.25
N VAL A 816 -16.63 22.21 32.32
CA VAL A 816 -15.34 22.93 32.28
C VAL A 816 -14.21 21.98 32.64
N LEU A 817 -13.20 21.87 31.78
CA LEU A 817 -11.97 21.12 32.05
C LEU A 817 -10.84 22.10 32.35
N ASP A 818 -10.35 22.12 33.59
CA ASP A 818 -9.18 22.92 33.96
C ASP A 818 -7.89 22.09 33.83
N GLU A 819 -6.80 22.70 33.36
CA GLU A 819 -5.56 22.03 32.92
C GLU A 819 -5.87 20.85 31.95
N SER A 820 -6.57 21.16 30.86
CA SER A 820 -7.17 20.18 29.92
C SER A 820 -6.18 19.25 29.21
N GLN A 821 -4.86 19.51 29.28
CA GLN A 821 -3.81 18.58 28.85
C GLN A 821 -3.91 17.21 29.55
N ALA A 822 -4.63 17.11 30.67
CA ALA A 822 -5.01 15.84 31.31
C ALA A 822 -5.82 14.87 30.41
N ILE A 823 -6.44 15.35 29.31
CA ILE A 823 -7.15 14.52 28.32
C ILE A 823 -6.45 14.39 26.96
N LYS A 824 -5.19 14.83 26.82
CA LYS A 824 -4.49 14.89 25.52
C LYS A 824 -4.35 13.56 24.77
N ASN A 825 -4.40 12.42 25.46
CA ASN A 825 -4.42 11.08 24.86
C ASN A 825 -5.86 10.53 24.72
N ALA A 826 -6.37 10.49 23.49
CA ALA A 826 -7.69 9.97 23.13
C ALA A 826 -7.96 8.52 23.57
N GLY A 827 -6.93 7.68 23.72
CA GLY A 827 -7.05 6.31 24.20
C GLY A 827 -7.23 6.19 25.71
N ALA A 828 -6.86 7.21 26.48
CA ALA A 828 -6.82 7.17 27.94
C ALA A 828 -8.22 7.08 28.57
N LEU A 829 -8.35 6.30 29.65
CA LEU A 829 -9.61 6.14 30.40
C LEU A 829 -10.17 7.47 30.91
N THR A 830 -9.32 8.45 31.22
CA THR A 830 -9.75 9.81 31.62
C THR A 830 -10.43 10.54 30.45
N ALA A 831 -9.81 10.56 29.27
CA ALA A 831 -10.37 11.19 28.07
C ALA A 831 -11.63 10.46 27.57
N LYS A 832 -11.74 9.14 27.78
CA LYS A 832 -12.97 8.38 27.53
C LYS A 832 -14.07 8.76 28.52
N ALA A 833 -13.78 8.82 29.82
CA ALA A 833 -14.76 9.20 30.84
C ALA A 833 -15.29 10.63 30.65
N VAL A 834 -14.41 11.58 30.34
CA VAL A 834 -14.79 12.99 30.09
C VAL A 834 -15.76 13.14 28.92
N ARG A 835 -15.62 12.36 27.84
CA ARG A 835 -16.54 12.39 26.68
C ARG A 835 -17.91 11.75 26.93
N LEU A 836 -18.06 10.95 27.99
CA LEU A 836 -19.35 10.37 28.39
C LEU A 836 -20.23 11.35 29.21
N LEU A 837 -19.72 12.53 29.57
CA LEU A 837 -20.51 13.54 30.27
C LEU A 837 -21.53 14.20 29.35
N GLN A 838 -22.76 14.37 29.85
CA GLN A 838 -23.81 15.15 29.21
C GLN A 838 -23.71 16.61 29.69
N GLY A 839 -23.73 17.55 28.77
CA GLY A 839 -23.74 18.97 29.12
C GLY A 839 -23.89 19.87 27.91
N GLN A 840 -24.63 20.97 28.09
CA GLN A 840 -25.08 21.85 27.01
C GLN A 840 -23.93 22.67 26.42
N TYR A 841 -23.06 23.21 27.27
CA TYR A 841 -21.89 24.02 26.87
C TYR A 841 -20.60 23.40 27.42
N ARG A 842 -19.48 23.59 26.70
CA ARG A 842 -18.23 22.87 26.99
C ARG A 842 -17.01 23.78 26.87
N LEU A 843 -16.20 23.85 27.92
CA LEU A 843 -15.02 24.69 27.97
C LEU A 843 -13.79 23.87 28.37
N ALA A 844 -12.66 24.19 27.77
CA ALA A 844 -11.35 23.72 28.19
C ALA A 844 -10.48 24.92 28.56
N LEU A 845 -9.75 24.82 29.65
CA LEU A 845 -8.78 25.81 30.10
C LEU A 845 -7.40 25.15 30.09
N SER A 846 -6.41 25.80 29.47
CA SER A 846 -5.04 25.31 29.50
C SER A 846 -4.04 26.46 29.45
N GLY A 847 -2.87 26.28 30.09
CA GLY A 847 -1.70 27.14 29.87
C GLY A 847 -0.86 26.72 28.66
N THR A 848 -1.06 25.51 28.14
CA THR A 848 -0.33 24.89 27.02
C THR A 848 -1.35 24.17 26.12
N PRO A 849 -2.09 24.93 25.27
CA PRO A 849 -3.31 24.44 24.62
C PRO A 849 -3.11 23.29 23.61
N ILE A 850 -1.89 23.17 23.09
CA ILE A 850 -1.42 22.15 22.14
C ILE A 850 0.04 21.88 22.52
N GLU A 851 0.46 20.62 22.61
CA GLU A 851 1.84 20.28 23.01
C GLU A 851 2.56 19.35 22.01
N ASN A 852 1.91 18.38 21.36
CA ASN A 852 2.67 17.30 20.69
C ASN A 852 2.29 17.01 19.24
N HIS A 853 1.00 16.95 18.90
CA HIS A 853 0.51 16.56 17.57
C HIS A 853 -1.00 16.79 17.41
N LEU A 854 -1.50 16.85 16.17
CA LEU A 854 -2.93 17.08 15.87
C LEU A 854 -3.89 16.03 16.51
N GLY A 855 -3.39 14.85 16.88
CA GLY A 855 -4.16 13.87 17.66
C GLY A 855 -4.56 14.34 19.08
N GLU A 856 -3.85 15.32 19.66
CA GLU A 856 -4.25 15.93 20.95
C GLU A 856 -5.40 16.91 20.75
N LEU A 857 -5.33 17.71 19.67
CA LEU A 857 -6.44 18.55 19.22
C LEU A 857 -7.70 17.71 18.98
N TRP A 858 -7.60 16.55 18.32
CA TRP A 858 -8.77 15.67 18.15
C TRP A 858 -9.35 15.23 19.50
N SER A 859 -8.51 14.82 20.47
CA SER A 859 -8.97 14.41 21.81
C SER A 859 -9.67 15.55 22.57
N LEU A 860 -9.21 16.78 22.37
CA LEU A 860 -9.77 17.99 22.98
C LEU A 860 -11.08 18.42 22.28
N PHE A 861 -11.10 18.46 20.95
CA PHE A 861 -12.26 18.89 20.16
C PHE A 861 -13.40 17.87 20.18
N GLU A 862 -13.12 16.57 20.26
CA GLU A 862 -14.15 15.54 20.48
C GLU A 862 -14.79 15.64 21.88
N PHE A 863 -14.12 16.30 22.85
CA PHE A 863 -14.81 16.75 24.06
C PHE A 863 -15.62 18.02 23.80
N LEU A 864 -15.00 19.09 23.27
CA LEU A 864 -15.61 20.43 23.15
C LEU A 864 -16.82 20.46 22.22
N ASN A 865 -16.71 19.87 21.04
CA ASN A 865 -17.74 19.84 19.99
C ASN A 865 -17.81 18.41 19.41
N PRO A 866 -18.49 17.46 20.08
CA PRO A 866 -18.50 16.05 19.69
C PRO A 866 -18.96 15.85 18.23
N GLY A 867 -18.13 15.17 17.44
CA GLY A 867 -18.40 14.96 16.01
C GLY A 867 -18.05 16.12 15.07
N LEU A 868 -17.56 17.28 15.56
CA LEU A 868 -17.05 18.38 14.72
C LEU A 868 -16.02 17.89 13.69
N LEU A 869 -15.13 16.99 14.13
CA LEU A 869 -14.08 16.39 13.32
C LEU A 869 -14.47 15.01 12.75
N GLY A 870 -15.74 14.61 12.78
CA GLY A 870 -16.19 13.32 12.25
C GLY A 870 -15.65 12.08 12.98
N VAL A 871 -15.87 10.91 12.38
CA VAL A 871 -15.65 9.61 13.05
C VAL A 871 -14.17 9.20 13.01
N SER A 872 -13.66 8.80 14.19
CA SER A 872 -12.27 8.39 14.46
C SER A 872 -11.60 7.48 13.41
N ALA A 873 -12.37 6.62 12.72
CA ALA A 873 -11.88 5.74 11.66
C ALA A 873 -11.19 6.47 10.48
N VAL A 874 -11.57 7.72 10.18
CA VAL A 874 -10.96 8.53 9.11
C VAL A 874 -9.56 9.03 9.50
N PHE A 875 -9.30 9.22 10.80
CA PHE A 875 -8.12 9.92 11.32
C PHE A 875 -6.97 8.98 11.71
N GLY A 876 -7.22 7.67 11.80
CA GLY A 876 -6.36 6.72 12.52
C GLY A 876 -4.89 6.67 12.08
N GLU A 877 -4.63 6.52 10.77
CA GLU A 877 -3.30 6.09 10.28
C GLU A 877 -2.48 7.14 9.52
N LYS A 878 -3.09 8.02 8.71
CA LYS A 878 -2.36 9.05 7.93
C LYS A 878 -2.13 10.34 8.74
N TRP A 879 -3.11 10.82 9.48
CA TRP A 879 -3.05 12.12 10.18
C TRP A 879 -2.19 12.13 11.45
N THR A 880 -1.89 10.96 12.01
CA THR A 880 -1.24 10.80 13.32
C THR A 880 0.29 10.80 13.28
N LYS A 881 0.92 10.91 12.09
CA LYS A 881 2.38 10.82 11.94
C LYS A 881 3.03 12.11 11.44
N ASP A 882 2.67 12.60 10.26
CA ASP A 882 3.03 13.97 9.82
C ASP A 882 2.03 14.45 8.74
N PRO A 883 1.13 15.39 9.05
CA PRO A 883 0.25 16.03 8.06
C PRO A 883 0.96 17.21 7.37
N ASP A 884 0.67 17.49 6.10
CA ASP A 884 1.37 18.54 5.34
C ASP A 884 1.15 19.97 5.87
N ALA A 885 2.05 20.89 5.53
CA ALA A 885 2.01 22.27 6.00
C ALA A 885 0.71 23.00 5.61
N GLU A 886 0.21 22.80 4.38
CA GLU A 886 -1.08 23.35 3.95
C GLU A 886 -2.26 22.80 4.77
N ALA A 887 -2.26 21.49 5.06
CA ALA A 887 -3.31 20.85 5.86
C ALA A 887 -3.31 21.36 7.32
N ARG A 888 -2.12 21.62 7.90
CA ARG A 888 -1.99 22.27 9.20
C ARG A 888 -2.56 23.70 9.17
N ALA A 889 -2.25 24.47 8.13
CA ALA A 889 -2.73 25.85 7.99
C ALA A 889 -4.26 25.92 7.80
N LEU A 890 -4.84 25.04 6.98
CA LEU A 890 -6.28 24.97 6.77
C LEU A 890 -7.03 24.58 8.05
N LEU A 891 -6.54 23.57 8.80
CA LEU A 891 -7.11 23.22 10.10
C LEU A 891 -6.97 24.37 11.11
N ALA A 892 -5.80 25.03 11.17
CA ALA A 892 -5.58 26.14 12.09
C ALA A 892 -6.55 27.32 11.81
N LYS A 893 -6.83 27.60 10.53
CA LYS A 893 -7.85 28.59 10.13
C LYS A 893 -9.25 28.18 10.58
N ALA A 894 -9.64 26.93 10.36
CA ALA A 894 -10.98 26.42 10.72
C ALA A 894 -11.20 26.31 12.24
N LEU A 895 -10.15 26.01 13.02
CA LEU A 895 -10.24 25.90 14.48
C LEU A 895 -10.07 27.24 15.22
N ARG A 896 -9.60 28.31 14.55
CA ARG A 896 -9.34 29.63 15.14
C ARG A 896 -10.50 30.18 16.01
N PRO A 897 -11.79 30.11 15.59
CA PRO A 897 -12.89 30.67 16.39
C PRO A 897 -13.09 30.00 17.75
N PHE A 898 -12.71 28.72 17.86
CA PHE A 898 -12.87 27.90 19.05
C PHE A 898 -11.67 27.98 20.02
N ILE A 899 -10.61 28.75 19.72
CA ILE A 899 -9.41 28.84 20.56
C ILE A 899 -9.02 30.31 20.79
N LEU A 900 -9.31 30.84 21.98
CA LEU A 900 -8.84 32.17 22.39
C LEU A 900 -7.51 32.04 23.14
N ARG A 901 -6.40 32.41 22.48
CA ARG A 901 -5.05 32.42 23.04
C ARG A 901 -4.49 33.84 23.06
N ARG A 902 -4.03 34.31 24.22
CA ARG A 902 -3.40 35.62 24.42
C ARG A 902 -2.19 35.49 25.35
N THR A 903 -1.11 36.21 25.04
CA THR A 903 0.14 36.14 25.83
C THR A 903 0.25 37.26 26.87
N LYS A 904 1.06 37.06 27.91
CA LYS A 904 1.33 38.09 28.93
C LYS A 904 1.76 39.43 28.31
N ALA A 905 2.67 39.38 27.33
CA ALA A 905 3.18 40.57 26.64
C ALA A 905 2.10 41.31 25.81
N GLN A 906 1.04 40.63 25.38
CA GLN A 906 -0.06 41.25 24.61
C GLN A 906 -1.08 41.96 25.50
N VAL A 907 -1.31 41.51 26.74
CA VAL A 907 -2.48 41.92 27.53
C VAL A 907 -2.20 42.34 28.98
N ALA A 908 -0.97 42.20 29.45
CA ALA A 908 -0.53 42.61 30.79
C ALA A 908 0.90 43.21 30.75
N PRO A 909 1.13 44.31 30.01
CA PRO A 909 2.42 44.98 29.96
C PRO A 909 2.87 45.55 31.32
N ASP A 910 1.93 45.79 32.24
CA ASP A 910 2.18 46.29 33.60
C ASP A 910 2.80 45.24 34.55
N LEU A 911 3.02 43.99 34.08
CA LEU A 911 3.70 42.97 34.88
C LEU A 911 5.18 43.34 35.07
N PRO A 912 5.73 43.26 36.30
CA PRO A 912 7.16 43.42 36.53
C PRO A 912 8.00 42.49 35.64
N ALA A 913 9.19 42.94 35.26
CA ALA A 913 10.08 42.16 34.41
C ALA A 913 10.44 40.80 35.05
N ARG A 914 10.63 39.79 34.20
CA ARG A 914 11.19 38.49 34.58
C ARG A 914 12.64 38.42 34.09
N GLN A 915 13.59 38.19 34.99
CA GLN A 915 14.99 37.96 34.65
C GLN A 915 15.29 36.48 34.82
N GLU A 916 15.86 35.85 33.79
CA GLU A 916 16.26 34.45 33.78
C GLU A 916 17.76 34.36 33.57
N GLU A 917 18.47 33.69 34.48
CA GLU A 917 19.92 33.53 34.44
C GLU A 917 20.34 32.09 34.68
N THR A 918 21.49 31.71 34.12
CA THR A 918 22.09 30.39 34.30
C THR A 918 23.33 30.51 35.16
N LEU A 919 23.27 29.96 36.37
CA LEU A 919 24.40 29.86 37.29
C LEU A 919 25.15 28.56 36.99
N TYR A 920 26.38 28.68 36.48
CA TYR A 920 27.23 27.54 36.18
C TYR A 920 27.99 27.09 37.44
N CYS A 921 27.76 25.86 37.86
CA CYS A 921 28.40 25.24 39.03
C CYS A 921 29.56 24.34 38.56
N GLU A 922 30.78 24.55 39.05
CA GLU A 922 31.93 23.69 38.71
C GLU A 922 32.01 22.49 39.66
N LEU A 923 32.15 21.27 39.12
CA LEU A 923 32.16 20.04 39.93
C LEU A 923 33.44 19.92 40.80
N PRO A 924 33.33 19.78 42.13
CA PRO A 924 34.47 19.46 43.00
C PRO A 924 35.20 18.19 42.53
N PRO A 925 36.53 18.06 42.73
CA PRO A 925 37.34 16.98 42.14
C PRO A 925 36.82 15.55 42.39
N THR A 926 36.23 15.32 43.57
CA THR A 926 35.60 14.03 43.93
C THR A 926 34.31 13.76 43.16
N GLN A 927 33.45 14.77 43.00
CA GLN A 927 32.22 14.68 42.19
C GLN A 927 32.55 14.59 40.70
N ARG A 928 33.54 15.35 40.21
CA ARG A 928 34.04 15.30 38.83
C ARG A 928 34.51 13.90 38.47
N LYS A 929 35.41 13.31 39.26
CA LYS A 929 35.91 11.95 39.04
C LYS A 929 34.77 10.91 38.95
N LEU A 930 33.84 10.95 39.91
CA LEU A 930 32.67 10.05 39.91
C LEU A 930 31.78 10.25 38.67
N TYR A 931 31.61 11.50 38.22
CA TYR A 931 30.84 11.83 37.02
C TYR A 931 31.51 11.29 35.75
N ASP A 932 32.82 11.49 35.60
CA ASP A 932 33.57 11.12 34.39
C ASP A 932 33.72 9.59 34.25
N GLU A 933 33.99 8.88 35.37
CA GLU A 933 33.99 7.41 35.42
C GLU A 933 32.63 6.83 34.99
N LEU A 934 31.53 7.46 35.43
CA LEU A 934 30.17 7.07 35.07
C LEU A 934 29.83 7.40 33.60
N LYS A 935 30.31 8.54 33.08
CA LYS A 935 30.16 8.95 31.67
C LYS A 935 30.81 7.94 30.75
N GLU A 936 32.08 7.58 31.02
CA GLU A 936 32.83 6.65 30.16
C GLU A 936 32.26 5.22 30.23
N HIS A 937 31.86 4.75 31.41
CA HIS A 937 31.18 3.45 31.56
C HIS A 937 29.91 3.35 30.69
N TYR A 938 29.04 4.36 30.74
CA TYR A 938 27.84 4.36 29.92
C TYR A 938 28.12 4.58 28.44
N ARG A 939 29.11 5.41 28.08
CA ARG A 939 29.54 5.62 26.68
C ARG A 939 29.97 4.31 26.04
N GLN A 940 30.85 3.53 26.68
CA GLN A 940 31.30 2.23 26.18
C GLN A 940 30.17 1.21 26.09
N SER A 941 29.35 1.09 27.15
CA SER A 941 28.27 0.11 27.24
C SER A 941 27.14 0.39 26.22
N LEU A 942 26.79 1.67 26.01
CA LEU A 942 25.71 2.05 25.10
C LEU A 942 26.12 1.98 23.63
N MET A 943 27.32 2.42 23.25
CA MET A 943 27.75 2.34 21.85
C MET A 943 27.78 0.88 21.37
N THR A 944 28.40 -0.01 22.17
CA THR A 944 28.43 -1.46 21.90
C THR A 944 27.02 -2.05 21.73
N LYS A 945 26.07 -1.69 22.60
CA LYS A 945 24.67 -2.17 22.50
C LYS A 945 23.90 -1.55 21.34
N ILE A 946 24.16 -0.30 20.97
CA ILE A 946 23.47 0.38 19.86
C ILE A 946 23.92 -0.21 18.52
N ASP A 947 25.20 -0.54 18.37
CA ASP A 947 25.74 -1.21 17.17
C ASP A 947 25.31 -2.69 17.05
N GLN A 948 24.95 -3.35 18.16
CA GLN A 948 24.46 -4.74 18.17
C GLN A 948 22.94 -4.87 18.02
N ASP A 949 22.15 -4.20 18.88
CA ASP A 949 20.69 -4.37 18.96
C ASP A 949 19.90 -3.31 18.18
N GLY A 950 20.56 -2.22 17.77
CA GLY A 950 19.92 -1.06 17.16
C GLY A 950 19.22 -0.15 18.16
N LEU A 951 19.35 1.16 17.94
CA LEU A 951 18.96 2.22 18.87
C LEU A 951 17.53 2.09 19.46
N ASN A 952 16.55 1.59 18.70
CA ASN A 952 15.18 1.42 19.18
C ASN A 952 15.03 0.36 20.28
N ARG A 953 15.87 -0.68 20.33
CA ARG A 953 15.87 -1.68 21.41
C ARG A 953 16.62 -1.17 22.64
N SER A 954 17.72 -0.44 22.44
CA SER A 954 18.58 0.06 23.52
C SER A 954 18.01 1.25 24.31
N LYS A 955 16.85 1.81 23.92
CA LYS A 955 16.28 3.05 24.51
C LYS A 955 16.12 3.04 26.03
N ILE A 956 15.85 1.89 26.64
CA ILE A 956 15.70 1.78 28.12
C ILE A 956 17.04 2.05 28.81
N HIS A 957 18.15 1.48 28.32
CA HIS A 957 19.49 1.72 28.88
C HIS A 957 19.98 3.16 28.63
N VAL A 958 19.60 3.76 27.49
CA VAL A 958 19.87 5.17 27.21
C VAL A 958 19.19 6.08 28.26
N LEU A 959 17.91 5.85 28.55
CA LEU A 959 17.18 6.60 29.57
C LEU A 959 17.75 6.39 30.98
N GLU A 960 18.22 5.19 31.29
CA GLU A 960 18.92 4.89 32.54
C GLU A 960 20.23 5.69 32.66
N ALA A 961 21.10 5.66 31.65
CA ALA A 961 22.36 6.41 31.64
C ALA A 961 22.14 7.92 31.82
N LEU A 962 21.21 8.50 31.05
CA LEU A 962 20.86 9.92 31.13
C LEU A 962 20.29 10.30 32.51
N LEU A 963 19.52 9.41 33.15
CA LEU A 963 19.05 9.59 34.52
C LEU A 963 20.21 9.57 35.53
N ARG A 964 21.14 8.62 35.41
CA ARG A 964 22.28 8.47 36.33
C ARG A 964 23.29 9.61 36.20
N LEU A 965 23.59 10.07 34.98
CA LEU A 965 24.46 11.23 34.77
C LEU A 965 23.85 12.52 35.34
N ARG A 966 22.53 12.73 35.19
CA ARG A 966 21.83 13.87 35.81
C ARG A 966 21.81 13.77 37.34
N GLN A 967 21.70 12.56 37.91
CA GLN A 967 21.89 12.35 39.36
C GLN A 967 23.32 12.68 39.82
N ALA A 968 24.34 12.25 39.07
CA ALA A 968 25.75 12.55 39.37
C ALA A 968 26.08 14.06 39.31
N ALA A 969 25.57 14.76 38.29
CA ALA A 969 25.74 16.21 38.11
C ALA A 969 25.08 17.03 39.24
N CYS A 970 23.92 16.58 39.73
CA CYS A 970 23.27 17.19 40.89
C CYS A 970 24.04 16.92 42.20
N HIS A 971 24.17 15.65 42.62
CA HIS A 971 24.73 15.32 43.93
C HIS A 971 25.12 13.82 44.04
N PRO A 972 26.34 13.45 44.51
CA PRO A 972 26.77 12.05 44.66
C PRO A 972 25.79 11.19 45.50
N GLY A 973 25.27 11.76 46.58
CA GLY A 973 24.19 11.23 47.43
C GLY A 973 22.88 10.79 46.75
N LEU A 974 22.68 11.09 45.45
CA LEU A 974 21.57 10.58 44.64
C LEU A 974 21.85 9.22 43.99
N LEU A 975 23.12 8.83 43.88
CA LEU A 975 23.57 7.51 43.42
C LEU A 975 23.76 6.56 44.60
N ASP A 976 24.52 7.00 45.61
CA ASP A 976 24.79 6.25 46.84
C ASP A 976 24.32 7.04 48.07
N ALA A 977 23.36 6.47 48.82
CA ALA A 977 22.80 7.10 50.01
C ALA A 977 23.82 7.33 51.15
N LYS A 978 25.01 6.74 51.08
CA LYS A 978 26.14 7.04 52.00
C LYS A 978 26.81 8.39 51.68
N GLN A 979 26.73 8.86 50.44
CA GLN A 979 27.41 10.08 49.95
C GLN A 979 26.50 11.31 50.04
N LYS A 980 25.55 11.35 50.98
CA LYS A 980 24.65 12.50 51.21
C LYS A 980 25.36 13.71 51.80
N ASN A 981 26.48 13.49 52.49
CA ASN A 981 27.30 14.54 53.12
C ASN A 981 28.56 14.81 52.29
N ALA A 982 28.58 14.41 51.01
CA ALA A 982 29.67 14.71 50.10
C ALA A 982 29.51 16.13 49.52
N ALA A 983 30.63 16.76 49.17
CA ALA A 983 30.68 18.02 48.43
C ALA A 983 29.81 17.97 47.15
N SER A 984 29.22 19.11 46.79
CA SER A 984 28.30 19.24 45.67
C SER A 984 28.32 20.68 45.15
N ALA A 985 28.74 20.83 43.89
CA ALA A 985 28.82 22.11 43.19
C ALA A 985 27.56 22.97 43.34
N LYS A 986 26.39 22.32 43.28
CA LYS A 986 25.09 22.99 43.36
C LYS A 986 24.72 23.41 44.76
N LEU A 987 25.08 22.66 45.80
CA LEU A 987 24.85 23.09 47.19
C LEU A 987 25.80 24.23 47.58
N GLU A 988 27.06 24.14 47.14
CA GLU A 988 28.07 25.18 47.32
C GLU A 988 27.68 26.50 46.64
N THR A 989 26.98 26.44 45.49
CA THR A 989 26.41 27.63 44.83
C THR A 989 25.07 28.09 45.46
N LEU A 990 24.19 27.15 45.82
CA LEU A 990 22.83 27.45 46.27
C LEU A 990 22.78 28.03 47.68
N LEU A 991 23.54 27.47 48.63
CA LEU A 991 23.38 27.82 50.05
C LEU A 991 23.77 29.27 50.35
N PRO A 992 24.86 29.85 49.81
CA PRO A 992 25.15 31.28 49.97
C PRO A 992 24.07 32.17 49.34
N GLN A 993 23.56 31.81 48.16
CA GLN A 993 22.49 32.55 47.48
C GLN A 993 21.16 32.50 48.24
N ILE A 994 20.84 31.39 48.91
CA ILE A 994 19.70 31.33 49.82
C ILE A 994 19.93 32.19 51.07
N GLN A 995 21.14 32.19 51.64
CA GLN A 995 21.48 33.02 52.81
C GLN A 995 21.33 34.51 52.50
N GLU A 996 21.91 35.00 51.40
CA GLU A 996 21.80 36.38 50.91
C GLU A 996 20.33 36.82 50.78
N VAL A 997 19.52 36.07 50.03
CA VAL A 997 18.08 36.34 49.83
C VAL A 997 17.27 36.31 51.14
N VAL A 998 17.66 35.46 52.10
CA VAL A 998 17.01 35.38 53.43
C VAL A 998 17.41 36.56 54.33
N GLU A 999 18.67 37.00 54.26
CA GLU A 999 19.19 38.12 55.06
C GLU A 999 18.66 39.48 54.56
N GLU A 1000 18.48 39.65 53.25
CA GLU A 1000 17.77 40.79 52.65
C GLU A 1000 16.26 40.79 52.98
N GLY A 1001 15.72 39.67 53.48
CA GLY A 1001 14.31 39.51 53.84
C GLY A 1001 13.37 39.20 52.66
N HIS A 1002 13.93 38.88 51.49
CA HIS A 1002 13.21 38.42 50.31
C HIS A 1002 12.75 36.97 50.47
N LYS A 1003 11.92 36.50 49.52
CA LYS A 1003 11.37 35.13 49.54
C LYS A 1003 11.70 34.34 48.28
N ALA A 1004 12.07 33.07 48.47
CA ALA A 1004 12.53 32.19 47.42
C ALA A 1004 11.73 30.88 47.29
N LEU A 1005 11.52 30.45 46.04
CA LEU A 1005 11.08 29.09 45.69
C LEU A 1005 12.30 28.28 45.23
N VAL A 1006 12.39 27.02 45.66
CA VAL A 1006 13.44 26.09 45.21
C VAL A 1006 12.80 24.85 44.61
N PHE A 1007 13.05 24.63 43.32
CA PHE A 1007 12.48 23.53 42.56
C PHE A 1007 13.51 22.48 42.14
N SER A 1008 13.12 21.22 42.21
CA SER A 1008 13.90 20.07 41.71
C SER A 1008 12.97 18.96 41.22
N GLN A 1009 13.38 18.18 40.22
CA GLN A 1009 12.68 16.95 39.84
C GLN A 1009 12.91 15.80 40.84
N PHE A 1010 13.98 15.87 41.63
CA PHE A 1010 14.42 14.83 42.54
C PHE A 1010 14.03 15.16 43.98
N THR A 1011 12.95 14.55 44.49
CA THR A 1011 12.55 14.69 45.91
C THR A 1011 13.64 14.22 46.89
N SER A 1012 14.51 13.31 46.45
CA SER A 1012 15.72 12.92 47.19
C SER A 1012 16.78 14.03 47.23
N PHE A 1013 16.88 14.91 46.23
CA PHE A 1013 17.80 16.05 46.25
C PHE A 1013 17.28 17.15 47.18
N LEU A 1014 15.98 17.47 47.08
CA LEU A 1014 15.31 18.34 48.07
C LEU A 1014 15.46 17.81 49.50
N SER A 1015 15.48 16.48 49.69
CA SER A 1015 15.72 15.87 51.00
C SER A 1015 17.15 16.08 51.54
N ILE A 1016 18.15 16.30 50.68
CA ILE A 1016 19.52 16.68 51.07
C ILE A 1016 19.58 18.19 51.33
N VAL A 1017 18.99 19.01 50.45
CA VAL A 1017 18.86 20.47 50.64
C VAL A 1017 18.22 20.80 52.00
N ARG A 1018 17.14 20.10 52.38
CA ARG A 1018 16.52 20.23 53.72
C ARG A 1018 17.52 20.01 54.85
N ALA A 1019 18.31 18.94 54.81
CA ALA A 1019 19.23 18.62 55.90
C ALA A 1019 20.29 19.72 56.11
N GLN A 1020 20.72 20.38 55.02
CA GLN A 1020 21.61 21.54 55.09
C GLN A 1020 20.91 22.80 55.63
N LEU A 1021 19.64 23.03 55.26
CA LEU A 1021 18.84 24.13 55.81
C LEU A 1021 18.50 23.91 57.29
N ASP A 1022 18.23 22.67 57.69
CA ASP A 1022 18.00 22.25 59.09
C ASP A 1022 19.27 22.51 59.94
N GLU A 1023 20.45 22.16 59.42
CA GLU A 1023 21.76 22.41 60.03
C GLU A 1023 22.07 23.91 60.17
N GLN A 1024 21.75 24.70 59.13
CA GLN A 1024 21.86 26.17 59.13
C GLN A 1024 20.71 26.88 59.85
N LYS A 1025 19.71 26.14 60.35
CA LYS A 1025 18.50 26.65 61.05
C LYS A 1025 17.62 27.61 60.21
N ILE A 1026 17.69 27.52 58.88
CA ILE A 1026 16.88 28.33 57.96
C ILE A 1026 15.46 27.76 57.92
N VAL A 1027 14.46 28.61 58.14
CA VAL A 1027 13.04 28.21 58.14
C VAL A 1027 12.53 28.04 56.72
N TYR A 1028 11.96 26.87 56.41
CA TYR A 1028 11.38 26.57 55.09
C TYR A 1028 10.05 25.81 55.21
N GLU A 1029 9.33 25.75 54.09
CA GLU A 1029 8.20 24.84 53.87
C GLU A 1029 8.51 23.81 52.77
N TYR A 1030 7.78 22.68 52.72
CA TYR A 1030 8.06 21.57 51.78
C TYR A 1030 6.79 20.98 51.14
N LEU A 1031 6.76 20.90 49.80
CA LEU A 1031 5.63 20.34 49.03
C LEU A 1031 6.07 19.30 47.97
N ASP A 1032 5.54 18.08 48.11
CA ASP A 1032 5.68 17.01 47.13
C ASP A 1032 4.36 16.27 46.81
N GLY A 1033 4.48 15.16 46.08
CA GLY A 1033 3.34 14.31 45.75
C GLY A 1033 2.61 13.70 46.96
N ARG A 1034 3.29 13.55 48.11
CA ARG A 1034 2.80 12.92 49.35
C ARG A 1034 2.22 13.92 50.35
N THR A 1035 2.61 15.19 50.30
CA THR A 1035 2.04 16.26 51.15
C THR A 1035 0.51 16.26 51.11
N ARG A 1036 -0.13 16.06 52.27
CA ARG A 1036 -1.59 16.02 52.43
C ARG A 1036 -2.19 17.43 52.59
N HIS A 1037 -1.73 18.18 53.58
CA HIS A 1037 -2.27 19.50 53.97
C HIS A 1037 -1.66 20.64 53.15
N ARG A 1038 -1.67 20.49 51.81
CA ARG A 1038 -0.95 21.39 50.88
C ARG A 1038 -1.36 22.85 51.01
N GLN A 1039 -2.63 23.12 51.33
CA GLN A 1039 -3.17 24.47 51.47
C GLN A 1039 -2.51 25.21 52.65
N GLN A 1040 -2.42 24.58 53.83
CA GLN A 1040 -1.78 25.15 55.03
C GLN A 1040 -0.29 25.51 54.79
N VAL A 1041 0.43 24.65 54.06
CA VAL A 1041 1.83 24.85 53.66
C VAL A 1041 1.98 26.08 52.76
N VAL A 1042 1.11 26.21 51.74
CA VAL A 1042 1.09 27.35 50.81
C VAL A 1042 0.69 28.65 51.52
N ASP A 1043 -0.35 28.62 52.36
CA ASP A 1043 -0.85 29.80 53.05
C ASP A 1043 0.14 30.29 54.11
N ARG A 1044 0.87 29.39 54.78
CA ARG A 1044 1.97 29.75 55.68
C ARG A 1044 3.10 30.42 54.91
N PHE A 1045 3.57 29.85 53.80
CA PHE A 1045 4.60 30.51 52.98
C PHE A 1045 4.16 31.88 52.46
N GLN A 1046 2.90 32.03 52.02
CA GLN A 1046 2.37 33.31 51.54
C GLN A 1046 2.28 34.38 52.66
N SER A 1047 1.82 34.01 53.87
CA SER A 1047 1.48 34.96 54.95
C SER A 1047 2.53 35.15 56.05
N ASP A 1048 3.29 34.11 56.41
CA ASP A 1048 4.28 34.15 57.49
C ASP A 1048 5.57 34.82 57.00
N LYS A 1049 5.90 36.01 57.52
CA LYS A 1049 7.18 36.68 57.23
C LYS A 1049 8.40 35.91 57.74
N LYS A 1050 8.24 34.98 58.69
CA LYS A 1050 9.32 34.11 59.19
C LYS A 1050 9.55 32.86 58.35
N CYS A 1051 8.80 32.69 57.25
CA CYS A 1051 8.99 31.61 56.28
C CYS A 1051 9.50 32.20 54.95
N PRO A 1052 10.82 32.37 54.77
CA PRO A 1052 11.40 32.93 53.55
C PRO A 1052 11.51 31.93 52.39
N LEU A 1053 11.54 30.61 52.66
CA LEU A 1053 11.91 29.60 51.68
C LEU A 1053 10.83 28.52 51.47
N PHE A 1054 10.58 28.13 50.21
CA PHE A 1054 9.65 27.03 49.88
C PHE A 1054 10.29 26.02 48.92
N LEU A 1055 10.49 24.78 49.41
CA LEU A 1055 11.03 23.66 48.64
C LEU A 1055 9.90 22.89 47.95
N ILE A 1056 9.90 22.82 46.62
CA ILE A 1056 8.78 22.26 45.84
C ILE A 1056 9.31 21.29 44.77
N SER A 1057 8.85 20.03 44.77
CA SER A 1057 9.18 19.13 43.65
C SER A 1057 8.52 19.59 42.34
N LEU A 1058 9.23 19.69 41.22
CA LEU A 1058 8.73 20.23 39.94
C LEU A 1058 7.38 19.61 39.53
N LYS A 1059 7.24 18.28 39.68
CA LYS A 1059 6.01 17.53 39.36
C LYS A 1059 4.82 17.86 40.29
N ALA A 1060 5.07 18.35 41.50
CA ALA A 1060 4.03 18.86 42.38
C ALA A 1060 3.84 20.39 42.26
N GLY A 1061 4.87 21.11 41.79
CA GLY A 1061 4.87 22.55 41.53
C GLY A 1061 4.06 22.95 40.31
N GLY A 1062 4.04 22.14 39.24
CA GLY A 1062 3.24 22.37 38.02
C GLY A 1062 1.72 22.41 38.22
N LEU A 1063 1.22 21.98 39.38
CA LEU A 1063 -0.19 21.77 39.70
C LEU A 1063 -0.99 23.05 40.10
N GLY A 1064 -1.04 24.05 39.22
CA GLY A 1064 -1.82 25.29 39.35
C GLY A 1064 -1.44 26.36 40.41
N LEU A 1065 -0.71 26.01 41.47
CA LEU A 1065 -0.48 26.82 42.70
C LEU A 1065 -0.17 28.32 42.47
N ASN A 1066 -0.71 29.19 43.33
CA ASN A 1066 -0.39 30.63 43.35
C ASN A 1066 0.66 30.94 44.44
N LEU A 1067 1.80 31.54 44.07
CA LEU A 1067 2.98 31.75 44.93
C LEU A 1067 3.59 33.16 44.78
N THR A 1068 2.74 34.17 44.59
CA THR A 1068 3.11 35.59 44.37
C THR A 1068 3.96 36.25 45.45
N ALA A 1069 3.99 35.75 46.69
CA ALA A 1069 4.88 36.28 47.72
C ALA A 1069 6.37 35.94 47.50
N ALA A 1070 6.74 35.15 46.48
CA ALA A 1070 8.12 34.85 46.13
C ALA A 1070 8.63 35.72 44.98
N GLU A 1071 9.89 36.13 45.08
CA GLU A 1071 10.57 36.98 44.09
C GLU A 1071 11.73 36.23 43.42
N TYR A 1072 12.37 35.31 44.16
CA TYR A 1072 13.49 34.50 43.70
C TYR A 1072 13.03 33.06 43.41
N VAL A 1073 13.49 32.48 42.31
CA VAL A 1073 13.14 31.11 41.88
C VAL A 1073 14.40 30.35 41.47
N PHE A 1074 14.84 29.40 42.30
CA PHE A 1074 15.98 28.54 42.02
C PHE A 1074 15.52 27.22 41.39
N LEU A 1075 15.97 26.93 40.17
CA LEU A 1075 15.79 25.65 39.48
C LEU A 1075 17.07 24.82 39.65
N LEU A 1076 17.03 23.79 40.51
CA LEU A 1076 18.21 23.00 40.90
C LEU A 1076 18.64 21.97 39.85
N ASP A 1077 17.80 21.67 38.86
CA ASP A 1077 18.09 20.72 37.80
C ASP A 1077 17.24 21.01 36.54
N PRO A 1078 17.84 20.98 35.33
CA PRO A 1078 17.12 21.26 34.09
C PRO A 1078 16.21 20.09 33.71
N TRP A 1079 15.05 20.40 33.14
CA TRP A 1079 14.02 19.43 32.74
C TRP A 1079 13.96 19.29 31.21
N TRP A 1080 13.57 18.11 30.71
CA TRP A 1080 13.59 17.85 29.25
C TRP A 1080 12.53 18.66 28.45
N ASN A 1081 11.56 19.27 29.12
CA ASN A 1081 10.56 20.17 28.51
C ASN A 1081 10.68 21.57 29.16
N PRO A 1082 11.13 22.61 28.44
CA PRO A 1082 11.27 23.97 28.99
C PRO A 1082 9.93 24.59 29.42
N ALA A 1083 8.80 24.12 28.89
CA ALA A 1083 7.48 24.59 29.31
C ALA A 1083 7.17 24.23 30.78
N VAL A 1084 7.74 23.16 31.34
CA VAL A 1084 7.58 22.78 32.76
C VAL A 1084 8.39 23.71 33.67
N GLU A 1085 9.55 24.17 33.22
CA GLU A 1085 10.36 25.17 33.94
C GLU A 1085 9.68 26.54 33.91
N ALA A 1086 9.26 27.02 32.74
CA ALA A 1086 8.48 28.25 32.60
C ALA A 1086 7.19 28.19 33.44
N GLN A 1087 6.49 27.06 33.42
CA GLN A 1087 5.32 26.81 34.28
C GLN A 1087 5.63 26.92 35.79
N ALA A 1088 6.85 26.57 36.23
CA ALA A 1088 7.26 26.71 37.63
C ALA A 1088 7.61 28.16 38.00
N ILE A 1089 8.30 28.89 37.12
CA ILE A 1089 8.63 30.32 37.32
C ILE A 1089 7.34 31.18 37.30
N ASP A 1090 6.39 30.85 36.42
CA ASP A 1090 5.04 31.45 36.33
C ASP A 1090 4.10 31.03 37.49
N ARG A 1091 4.68 30.68 38.65
CA ARG A 1091 4.00 30.59 39.96
C ARG A 1091 4.28 31.80 40.84
N ALA A 1092 5.49 32.34 40.75
CA ALA A 1092 5.89 33.64 41.29
C ALA A 1092 5.49 34.78 40.32
N HIS A 1093 5.80 34.62 39.02
CA HIS A 1093 5.47 35.62 37.99
C HIS A 1093 3.99 35.53 37.57
N ARG A 1094 3.10 36.17 38.34
CA ARG A 1094 1.64 36.20 38.13
C ARG A 1094 1.07 37.59 38.37
N ILE A 1095 -0.14 37.86 37.86
CA ILE A 1095 -0.89 39.07 38.21
C ILE A 1095 -1.11 39.09 39.73
N GLY A 1096 -0.74 40.21 40.37
CA GLY A 1096 -0.66 40.33 41.83
C GLY A 1096 0.77 40.31 42.38
N GLN A 1097 1.77 39.95 41.58
CA GLN A 1097 3.17 40.26 41.86
C GLN A 1097 3.44 41.75 41.59
N ALA A 1098 4.08 42.43 42.54
CA ALA A 1098 4.50 43.83 42.45
C ALA A 1098 6.00 43.99 42.16
N ASN A 1099 6.82 43.00 42.55
CA ASN A 1099 8.27 43.04 42.49
C ASN A 1099 8.81 42.25 41.28
N LYS A 1100 10.03 42.57 40.85
CA LYS A 1100 10.72 41.90 39.75
C LYS A 1100 11.01 40.44 40.12
N VAL A 1101 10.76 39.49 39.21
CA VAL A 1101 10.99 38.06 39.48
C VAL A 1101 12.32 37.61 38.86
N PHE A 1102 13.20 37.07 39.70
CA PHE A 1102 14.50 36.53 39.31
C PHE A 1102 14.45 34.99 39.32
N ALA A 1103 14.90 34.37 38.23
CA ALA A 1103 14.86 32.91 38.07
C ALA A 1103 16.23 32.37 37.66
N TYR A 1104 16.84 31.60 38.56
CA TYR A 1104 18.20 31.09 38.44
C TYR A 1104 18.20 29.58 38.13
N ARG A 1105 18.81 29.17 37.03
CA ARG A 1105 19.06 27.77 36.68
C ARG A 1105 20.45 27.35 37.14
N LEU A 1106 20.55 26.40 38.08
CA LEU A 1106 21.84 25.85 38.49
C LEU A 1106 22.21 24.69 37.55
N ILE A 1107 23.25 24.88 36.75
CA ILE A 1107 23.72 23.93 35.73
C ILE A 1107 25.15 23.50 36.07
N ALA A 1108 25.38 22.20 36.21
CA ALA A 1108 26.74 21.70 36.38
C ALA A 1108 27.52 21.79 35.05
N LYS A 1109 28.59 22.58 35.04
CA LYS A 1109 29.44 22.84 33.87
C LYS A 1109 30.23 21.59 33.45
N ASP A 1110 30.45 21.42 32.15
CA ASP A 1110 31.06 20.23 31.54
C ASP A 1110 30.31 18.93 31.93
N THR A 1111 28.97 18.98 31.95
CA THR A 1111 28.12 17.81 32.21
C THR A 1111 26.96 17.67 31.22
N ILE A 1112 26.22 16.57 31.37
CA ILE A 1112 24.98 16.28 30.66
C ILE A 1112 23.93 17.39 30.80
N GLU A 1113 23.96 18.20 31.86
CA GLU A 1113 22.98 19.26 32.09
C GLU A 1113 23.17 20.45 31.13
N GLU A 1114 24.42 20.79 30.84
CA GLU A 1114 24.79 21.80 29.84
C GLU A 1114 24.44 21.30 28.42
N LYS A 1115 24.68 20.01 28.13
CA LYS A 1115 24.23 19.38 26.87
C LYS A 1115 22.70 19.36 26.76
N VAL A 1116 21.97 19.18 27.87
CA VAL A 1116 20.50 19.27 27.93
C VAL A 1116 20.05 20.70 27.65
N LEU A 1117 20.70 21.73 28.20
CA LEU A 1117 20.37 23.13 27.95
C LEU A 1117 20.59 23.50 26.47
N ALA A 1118 21.74 23.15 25.89
CA ALA A 1118 22.00 23.36 24.46
C ALA A 1118 20.98 22.62 23.56
N LEU A 1119 20.51 21.44 23.96
CA LEU A 1119 19.45 20.70 23.26
C LEU A 1119 18.05 21.30 23.48
N GLN A 1120 17.77 21.93 24.64
CA GLN A 1120 16.58 22.74 24.82
C GLN A 1120 16.61 23.90 23.82
N GLU A 1121 17.67 24.70 23.80
CA GLU A 1121 17.78 25.90 22.96
C GLU A 1121 17.68 25.57 21.46
N THR A 1122 18.54 24.65 20.97
CA THR A 1122 18.54 24.20 19.56
C THR A 1122 17.16 23.73 19.09
N LYS A 1123 16.37 23.10 19.98
CA LYS A 1123 15.04 22.60 19.66
C LYS A 1123 13.92 23.58 20.08
N ARG A 1124 14.21 24.65 20.83
CA ARG A 1124 13.26 25.72 21.21
C ARG A 1124 12.95 26.62 20.03
N ASP A 1125 13.94 26.94 19.21
CA ASP A 1125 13.71 27.72 17.98
C ASP A 1125 12.90 26.91 16.96
N LEU A 1126 13.20 25.61 16.83
CA LEU A 1126 12.39 24.68 16.06
C LEU A 1126 10.96 24.52 16.63
N ALA A 1127 10.81 24.52 17.96
CA ALA A 1127 9.53 24.34 18.65
C ALA A 1127 8.69 25.63 18.76
N ASN A 1128 9.30 26.81 18.61
CA ASN A 1128 8.61 28.07 18.38
C ASN A 1128 7.94 28.09 16.98
N ALA A 1129 8.54 27.42 15.99
CA ALA A 1129 7.92 27.16 14.69
C ALA A 1129 6.93 25.96 14.72
N LEU A 1130 7.21 24.93 15.53
CA LEU A 1130 6.41 23.69 15.63
C LEU A 1130 6.17 23.28 17.09
N ILE A 1131 5.11 23.84 17.66
CA ILE A 1131 4.72 23.87 19.09
C ILE A 1131 5.13 22.64 19.94
N ASN A 1132 6.23 22.81 20.70
CA ASN A 1132 6.60 22.30 22.05
C ASN A 1132 6.32 20.84 22.51
N GLN A 1133 7.00 19.87 21.88
CA GLN A 1133 6.88 18.44 22.15
C GLN A 1133 7.37 17.97 23.55
N ASP A 1134 6.43 17.74 24.46
CA ASP A 1134 6.56 17.33 25.88
C ASP A 1134 7.33 16.02 26.17
N ASN A 1135 7.64 15.19 25.17
CA ASN A 1135 8.49 13.98 25.33
C ASN A 1135 9.26 13.55 24.07
N ALA A 1136 9.13 14.23 22.93
CA ALA A 1136 9.72 13.77 21.69
C ALA A 1136 11.26 13.87 21.67
N LEU A 1137 11.81 14.81 22.44
CA LEU A 1137 13.25 15.01 22.65
C LEU A 1137 13.98 13.70 23.04
N LEU A 1138 13.30 12.79 23.74
CA LEU A 1138 13.82 11.46 24.13
C LEU A 1138 13.36 10.32 23.21
N ARG A 1139 12.23 10.48 22.51
CA ARG A 1139 11.71 9.44 21.58
C ARG A 1139 12.43 9.45 20.24
N ASN A 1140 12.84 10.64 19.78
CA ASN A 1140 13.43 10.91 18.48
C ASN A 1140 14.94 11.19 18.55
N LEU A 1141 15.61 10.84 19.65
CA LEU A 1141 17.08 10.86 19.74
C LEU A 1141 17.68 10.08 18.56
N THR A 1142 18.57 10.73 17.83
CA THR A 1142 19.40 10.11 16.79
C THR A 1142 20.64 9.45 17.41
N ARG A 1143 21.48 8.80 16.58
CA ARG A 1143 22.83 8.39 17.02
C ARG A 1143 23.67 9.61 17.39
N ASP A 1144 23.49 10.71 16.67
CA ASP A 1144 24.32 11.91 16.77
C ASP A 1144 23.91 12.77 17.98
N ASP A 1145 22.61 12.89 18.28
CA ASP A 1145 22.11 13.46 19.55
C ASP A 1145 22.74 12.73 20.76
N LEU A 1146 22.91 11.40 20.67
CA LEU A 1146 23.53 10.59 21.72
C LEU A 1146 25.06 10.70 21.75
N ALA A 1147 25.71 10.81 20.59
CA ALA A 1147 27.14 11.10 20.50
C ALA A 1147 27.48 12.49 21.06
N PHE A 1148 26.58 13.47 20.94
CA PHE A 1148 26.68 14.80 21.54
C PHE A 1148 26.41 14.79 23.06
N LEU A 1149 25.38 14.08 23.51
CA LEU A 1149 25.04 13.94 24.95
C LEU A 1149 26.12 13.16 25.74
N LEU A 1150 26.79 12.20 25.09
CA LEU A 1150 27.87 11.38 25.67
C LEU A 1150 29.27 11.77 25.15
N GLY A 1151 29.38 12.93 24.52
CA GLY A 1151 30.62 13.56 24.03
C GLY A 1151 31.34 14.31 25.14
#